data_AF-A0A8K0AGG8-F1
#
_entry.id   AF-A0A8K0AGG8-F1
#
_cell.length_a   1.000
_cell.length_b   1.000
_cell.length_c   1.000
_cell.angle_alpha   90.00
_cell.angle_beta   90.00
_cell.angle_gamma   90.00
#
_symmetry.space_group_name_H-M   'P 1'
#
loop_
_entity.id
_entity.type
_entity.pdbx_description
1 polymer ?
#
loop_
_entity_poly.entity_id
_entity_poly.type
_entity_poly.pdbx_seq_one_letter_code
_entity_poly.pdbx_strand_id
1 'polypeptide(L)'
;MAELHNRVGLVALGLIAAILVSNIPFSTSSQINQQVEECTKDSPCMDAQRADPLYTVPFSAEQQQSKCSRSQDDVAHQHECSTRCSRLKSSCNGFFVGDAWPKSSFQPSDSTCRICQTLAGDKKSVFATAFNTHYRIPEYTASAITRDPDVAEQERPSSSLWDRVQLGLCGKKVHDAIYDHCDEVETDGWGVTRMSDIWKASGTRCRLSNPSFDDLQQSYCGDCQALDDDYSGCGTTYNRGHINPNAINDKDADVQDGTFSMINVAPQDDDFNQCVWQPYECAVGRKADEVYKNAEKVGSDSKTLYVITGTKLGQHTTWMKGRVAIPGYYWKALCYPGDESKGLRPFGVGFYGPNIDCSTMTSLPLDKFEAWLYDGADEHLFPGSVCAGPVDNWEGLDAHVAEIAHDCRNEHIQETCESSWRDKRCGIALAVKPTPSAIQTETKCSRRQDDMAPIHKCSARCSRLTSSCDSFFVGDAWPKSSFQPSDSTCRICQTLAGDKKSVFATAFNTHYRIPEYTASAITRDPDIPEQERPSSSLWDRVQLGLCGKKVHDAIYDSCDEVETDGWGVTRMSDIWKASGTRCRLSNPSFDDLQQSYCGDCQALDDDYSGCGTTYNRGHINPNAINNKDADVQDGTFSMINVAPQDDDFNQCVWQPYECAVGRKADEVYKNAEKAGSNSKTLYVITGTKLGQHTTWMKGRVAIPGYYWKALCYPGDESKGLRPFGVGFYGPNIDCSTMTSLPLDKFEAWLYDGADEHLFPGSVCAGPVDNWEGLDAHVAEIAHDCRNEHIQETCESSWRDKRCGTSG
;
A
#
# COMPACT_ATOMS: atom_id res chain seq x y z
N MET A 1 30.04 -2.37 77.94
CA MET A 1 30.47 -3.45 78.86
C MET A 1 30.40 -4.77 78.10
N ALA A 2 31.43 -5.59 78.33
CA ALA A 2 31.81 -6.85 77.70
C ALA A 2 30.69 -7.91 77.57
N GLU A 3 30.63 -8.64 76.44
CA GLU A 3 30.95 -10.08 76.27
C GLU A 3 29.79 -11.04 76.67
N LEU A 4 29.47 -12.17 76.03
CA LEU A 4 30.08 -13.01 75.00
C LEU A 4 28.98 -13.93 74.39
N HIS A 5 29.03 -14.17 73.06
CA HIS A 5 28.77 -15.40 72.26
C HIS A 5 27.72 -16.46 72.71
N ASN A 6 26.91 -17.11 71.85
CA ASN A 6 27.15 -17.57 70.47
C ASN A 6 25.86 -18.10 69.79
N ARG A 7 25.68 -17.77 68.48
CA ARG A 7 25.37 -18.66 67.31
C ARG A 7 24.12 -19.57 67.35
N VAL A 8 23.26 -19.71 66.32
CA VAL A 8 23.20 -19.43 64.86
C VAL A 8 21.69 -19.28 64.52
N GLY A 9 21.16 -18.19 63.92
CA GLY A 9 21.18 -17.79 62.50
C GLY A 9 19.93 -18.30 61.75
N LEU A 10 18.74 -17.69 61.92
CA LEU A 10 18.07 -16.60 61.13
C LEU A 10 17.60 -17.01 59.71
N VAL A 11 16.44 -16.64 59.13
CA VAL A 11 15.17 -15.87 59.41
C VAL A 11 14.43 -15.88 58.03
N ALA A 12 13.13 -16.12 57.80
CA ALA A 12 11.83 -15.59 58.27
C ALA A 12 11.39 -14.20 57.73
N LEU A 13 10.36 -14.20 56.87
CA LEU A 13 9.09 -13.43 56.93
C LEU A 13 9.03 -11.89 57.13
N GLY A 14 7.99 -11.32 56.50
CA GLY A 14 7.10 -10.31 57.10
C GLY A 14 6.84 -9.10 56.20
N LEU A 15 5.65 -8.51 56.03
CA LEU A 15 4.28 -8.56 56.59
C LEU A 15 3.41 -7.84 55.51
N ILE A 16 2.16 -8.16 55.12
CA ILE A 16 0.84 -8.48 55.75
C ILE A 16 -0.01 -7.27 56.21
N ALA A 17 -1.25 -7.24 55.65
CA ALA A 17 -2.59 -6.84 56.16
C ALA A 17 -3.22 -5.63 55.42
N ALA A 18 -4.31 -5.72 54.63
CA ALA A 18 -5.68 -6.28 54.76
C ALA A 18 -6.70 -5.32 55.40
N ILE A 19 -7.89 -5.15 54.78
CA ILE A 19 -9.24 -5.08 55.39
C ILE A 19 -10.35 -5.06 54.29
N LEU A 20 -11.46 -5.74 54.60
CA LEU A 20 -12.74 -5.94 53.88
C LEU A 20 -13.77 -4.81 54.16
N VAL A 21 -14.85 -4.78 53.35
CA VAL A 21 -16.32 -4.71 53.70
C VAL A 21 -17.16 -3.69 52.87
N SER A 22 -18.36 -4.17 52.47
CA SER A 22 -19.64 -3.49 52.07
C SER A 22 -19.74 -2.74 50.71
N ASN A 23 -20.70 -2.99 49.80
CA ASN A 23 -22.19 -2.96 49.78
C ASN A 23 -22.86 -1.55 49.84
N ILE A 24 -23.53 -1.21 48.72
CA ILE A 24 -24.68 -0.29 48.44
C ILE A 24 -24.49 1.26 48.46
N PRO A 25 -25.42 2.09 47.91
CA PRO A 25 -25.21 2.95 46.73
C PRO A 25 -25.35 4.46 47.03
N PHE A 26 -24.98 5.37 46.11
CA PHE A 26 -25.50 6.74 46.15
C PHE A 26 -25.62 7.37 44.76
N SER A 27 -26.83 7.83 44.44
CA SER A 27 -27.10 8.87 43.46
C SER A 27 -26.81 10.24 44.08
N THR A 28 -26.47 11.23 43.26
CA THR A 28 -27.09 12.56 43.29
C THR A 28 -26.76 13.35 42.02
N SER A 29 -27.78 14.03 41.51
CA SER A 29 -27.81 15.01 40.43
C SER A 29 -27.06 16.30 40.73
N SER A 30 -26.62 17.03 39.69
CA SER A 30 -27.00 18.45 39.51
C SER A 30 -26.63 19.00 38.13
N GLN A 31 -27.60 19.65 37.49
CA GLN A 31 -27.50 20.58 36.36
C GLN A 31 -26.63 21.80 36.71
N ILE A 32 -25.87 22.39 35.77
CA ILE A 32 -25.62 23.84 35.69
C ILE A 32 -25.52 24.30 34.22
N ASN A 33 -26.17 25.43 33.97
CA ASN A 33 -26.42 26.17 32.72
C ASN A 33 -25.23 26.98 32.15
N GLN A 34 -25.44 27.37 30.88
CA GLN A 34 -24.85 28.46 30.10
C GLN A 34 -24.58 29.80 30.83
N GLN A 35 -23.48 30.46 30.43
CA GLN A 35 -23.25 31.92 30.29
C GLN A 35 -22.29 32.03 29.07
N VAL A 36 -22.49 32.74 27.95
CA VAL A 36 -23.04 34.07 27.59
C VAL A 36 -22.36 35.22 28.32
N GLU A 37 -21.30 35.76 27.70
CA GLU A 37 -20.77 37.10 27.99
C GLU A 37 -21.30 38.09 26.94
N GLU A 38 -22.14 39.03 27.39
CA GLU A 38 -22.54 40.24 26.68
C GLU A 38 -21.60 41.39 27.06
N CYS A 39 -21.04 42.08 26.05
CA CYS A 39 -20.38 43.37 26.23
C CYS A 39 -21.42 44.47 26.50
N THR A 40 -21.34 45.15 27.65
CA THR A 40 -22.15 46.35 27.95
C THR A 40 -21.34 47.65 27.85
N LYS A 41 -21.91 48.57 27.06
CA LYS A 41 -21.84 50.04 27.01
C LYS A 41 -20.90 50.76 28.00
N ASP A 42 -19.81 51.33 27.49
CA ASP A 42 -19.43 52.75 27.67
C ASP A 42 -18.15 53.12 26.86
N SER A 43 -18.23 53.09 25.53
CA SER A 43 -17.57 54.03 24.59
C SER A 43 -17.74 53.60 23.12
N PRO A 44 -17.76 54.56 22.17
CA PRO A 44 -18.42 54.37 20.88
C PRO A 44 -17.46 54.07 19.73
N CYS A 45 -17.82 53.14 18.86
CA CYS A 45 -17.27 53.06 17.50
C CYS A 45 -18.35 53.52 16.52
N MET A 46 -18.18 54.73 15.97
CA MET A 46 -18.97 55.26 14.86
C MET A 46 -18.24 55.06 13.52
N ASP A 47 -18.98 54.45 12.60
CA ASP A 47 -19.01 54.45 11.13
C ASP A 47 -17.99 55.25 10.29
N ALA A 48 -17.55 54.63 9.19
CA ALA A 48 -17.62 55.25 7.86
C ALA A 48 -17.72 54.21 6.74
N GLN A 49 -18.57 54.54 5.76
CA GLN A 49 -19.14 53.73 4.69
C GLN A 49 -18.27 53.59 3.41
N ARG A 50 -18.66 52.60 2.59
CA ARG A 50 -18.64 52.48 1.10
C ARG A 50 -17.32 52.11 0.39
N ALA A 51 -17.29 50.91 -0.21
CA ALA A 51 -17.56 50.68 -1.64
C ALA A 51 -17.31 49.20 -2.02
N ASP A 52 -18.31 48.54 -2.63
CA ASP A 52 -18.14 47.37 -3.51
C ASP A 52 -17.69 47.84 -4.91
N PRO A 53 -17.28 46.96 -5.85
CA PRO A 53 -16.63 45.64 -5.72
C PRO A 53 -15.38 45.55 -6.64
N LEU A 54 -14.50 44.54 -6.49
CA LEU A 54 -13.72 43.93 -7.59
C LEU A 54 -12.87 42.75 -7.06
N TYR A 55 -13.26 41.54 -7.49
CA TYR A 55 -12.53 40.26 -7.43
C TYR A 55 -12.09 39.73 -6.06
N THR A 56 -13.03 39.13 -5.34
CA THR A 56 -12.74 37.94 -4.52
C THR A 56 -12.74 36.71 -5.44
N VAL A 57 -11.55 36.16 -5.71
CA VAL A 57 -11.43 34.79 -6.23
C VAL A 57 -11.55 33.86 -5.03
N PRO A 58 -12.52 32.95 -4.99
CA PRO A 58 -12.65 32.01 -3.88
C PRO A 58 -11.53 30.98 -3.93
N PHE A 59 -11.01 30.68 -2.75
CA PHE A 59 -10.19 29.53 -2.44
C PHE A 59 -10.68 28.27 -3.17
N SER A 60 -9.82 27.65 -4.00
CA SER A 60 -9.96 26.25 -4.41
C SER A 60 -8.58 25.63 -4.52
N ALA A 61 -8.16 24.93 -3.47
CA ALA A 61 -7.04 24.01 -3.50
C ALA A 61 -7.50 22.72 -4.19
N GLU A 62 -7.13 22.54 -5.45
CA GLU A 62 -7.26 21.25 -6.15
C GLU A 62 -5.93 20.51 -6.06
N GLN A 63 -5.85 19.57 -5.12
CA GLN A 63 -4.84 18.51 -5.11
C GLN A 63 -5.03 17.64 -6.38
N GLN A 64 -4.02 17.52 -7.24
CA GLN A 64 -4.07 16.59 -8.39
C GLN A 64 -3.87 15.14 -7.92
N GLN A 65 -4.96 14.63 -7.35
CA GLN A 65 -5.32 13.24 -7.16
C GLN A 65 -5.29 12.49 -8.50
N SER A 66 -5.04 11.16 -8.48
CA SER A 66 -5.36 10.33 -9.64
C SER A 66 -6.80 10.67 -10.05
N LYS A 67 -7.10 10.76 -11.36
CA LYS A 67 -8.46 11.07 -11.84
C LYS A 67 -9.55 10.16 -11.23
N CYS A 68 -9.13 9.06 -10.62
CA CYS A 68 -9.94 7.99 -10.08
C CYS A 68 -9.68 7.71 -8.59
N SER A 69 -8.86 8.47 -7.87
CA SER A 69 -8.55 8.20 -6.46
C SER A 69 -8.21 9.48 -5.73
N ARG A 70 -9.06 9.84 -4.78
CA ARG A 70 -9.03 11.03 -3.95
C ARG A 70 -8.83 10.64 -2.48
N SER A 71 -8.17 11.52 -1.73
CA SER A 71 -7.98 11.42 -0.28
C SER A 71 -9.16 11.98 0.52
N GLN A 72 -10.04 12.72 -0.14
CA GLN A 72 -11.18 13.40 0.48
C GLN A 72 -12.48 12.67 0.16
N ASP A 73 -13.37 12.60 1.14
CA ASP A 73 -14.68 11.98 1.04
C ASP A 73 -15.80 13.03 0.95
N ASP A 74 -16.70 12.87 -0.02
CA ASP A 74 -17.97 13.57 -0.06
C ASP A 74 -18.94 12.88 0.92
N VAL A 75 -19.00 13.42 2.14
CA VAL A 75 -19.79 12.87 3.26
C VAL A 75 -21.26 12.70 2.86
N ALA A 76 -21.73 11.45 2.86
CA ALA A 76 -23.14 11.14 2.67
C ALA A 76 -24.01 11.69 3.82
N HIS A 77 -25.20 12.21 3.52
CA HIS A 77 -26.15 12.69 4.53
C HIS A 77 -26.77 11.53 5.32
N GLN A 78 -26.08 11.09 6.37
CA GLN A 78 -26.38 9.85 7.12
C GLN A 78 -27.84 9.71 7.55
N HIS A 79 -28.45 10.77 8.11
CA HIS A 79 -29.85 10.74 8.53
C HIS A 79 -30.83 10.58 7.35
N GLU A 80 -30.55 11.26 6.24
CA GLU A 80 -31.38 11.20 5.05
C GLU A 80 -31.26 9.82 4.38
N CYS A 81 -30.05 9.30 4.24
CA CYS A 81 -29.82 7.97 3.68
C CYS A 81 -30.46 6.88 4.53
N SER A 82 -30.33 6.94 5.85
CA SER A 82 -31.01 6.01 6.77
C SER A 82 -32.54 6.04 6.58
N THR A 83 -33.12 7.24 6.42
CA THR A 83 -34.55 7.40 6.13
C THR A 83 -34.95 6.75 4.80
N ARG A 84 -34.17 6.97 3.73
CA ARG A 84 -34.42 6.36 2.41
C ARG A 84 -34.31 4.83 2.49
N CYS A 85 -33.29 4.31 3.16
CA CYS A 85 -33.09 2.88 3.36
C CYS A 85 -34.23 2.21 4.14
N SER A 86 -34.88 2.93 5.07
CA SER A 86 -36.02 2.39 5.81
C SER A 86 -37.22 2.01 4.94
N ARG A 87 -37.30 2.55 3.70
CA ARG A 87 -38.36 2.27 2.71
C ARG A 87 -38.14 0.96 1.96
N LEU A 88 -36.90 0.47 1.93
CA LEU A 88 -36.49 -0.74 1.19
C LEU A 88 -36.68 -2.03 2.00
N LYS A 89 -37.38 -1.96 3.14
CA LYS A 89 -37.54 -3.09 4.06
C LYS A 89 -38.40 -4.19 3.45
N SER A 90 -37.75 -5.27 3.06
CA SER A 90 -38.38 -6.54 2.66
C SER A 90 -37.63 -7.71 3.30
N SER A 91 -38.23 -8.90 3.27
CA SER A 91 -37.65 -10.11 3.87
C SER A 91 -36.67 -10.78 2.89
N CYS A 92 -35.41 -10.88 3.29
CA CYS A 92 -34.33 -11.50 2.50
C CYS A 92 -34.02 -12.95 2.90
N ASN A 93 -34.84 -13.57 3.75
CA ASN A 93 -34.48 -14.83 4.43
C ASN A 93 -34.08 -15.97 3.47
N GLY A 94 -34.60 -15.99 2.23
CA GLY A 94 -34.25 -17.01 1.23
C GLY A 94 -32.79 -16.98 0.75
N PHE A 95 -32.04 -15.90 1.00
CA PHE A 95 -30.64 -15.76 0.59
C PHE A 95 -29.63 -16.15 1.68
N PHE A 96 -30.12 -16.44 2.89
CA PHE A 96 -29.29 -16.81 4.03
C PHE A 96 -29.60 -18.25 4.44
N VAL A 97 -28.57 -18.92 4.95
CA VAL A 97 -28.74 -20.18 5.67
C VAL A 97 -28.55 -19.87 7.15
N GLY A 98 -29.55 -20.24 7.97
CA GLY A 98 -29.61 -19.86 9.39
C GLY A 98 -30.26 -18.49 9.61
N ASP A 99 -29.62 -17.66 10.44
CA ASP A 99 -30.11 -16.33 10.80
C ASP A 99 -29.92 -15.32 9.65
N ALA A 100 -30.84 -14.37 9.54
CA ALA A 100 -30.80 -13.35 8.50
C ALA A 100 -29.81 -12.22 8.84
N TRP A 101 -29.04 -11.78 7.83
CA TRP A 101 -28.10 -10.65 7.88
C TRP A 101 -26.95 -10.79 8.91
N PRO A 102 -25.86 -11.49 8.55
CA PRO A 102 -24.69 -11.62 9.41
C PRO A 102 -24.03 -10.26 9.70
N LYS A 103 -23.10 -10.26 10.66
CA LYS A 103 -22.36 -9.05 11.00
C LYS A 103 -21.41 -8.67 9.86
N SER A 104 -21.23 -7.37 9.66
CA SER A 104 -20.26 -6.83 8.71
C SER A 104 -18.87 -6.73 9.31
N SER A 105 -17.83 -6.77 8.46
CA SER A 105 -16.46 -6.41 8.83
C SER A 105 -16.27 -4.90 8.97
N PHE A 106 -17.24 -4.10 8.51
CA PHE A 106 -17.25 -2.66 8.69
C PHE A 106 -17.68 -2.30 10.11
N GLN A 107 -17.25 -1.14 10.59
CA GLN A 107 -17.69 -0.63 11.89
C GLN A 107 -19.22 -0.43 11.90
N PRO A 108 -19.92 -0.86 12.97
CA PRO A 108 -21.37 -0.66 13.07
C PRO A 108 -21.73 0.81 12.88
N SER A 109 -22.66 1.09 11.96
CA SER A 109 -23.09 2.46 11.68
C SER A 109 -24.54 2.50 11.19
N ASP A 110 -25.19 3.66 11.35
CA ASP A 110 -26.51 3.93 10.76
C ASP A 110 -26.48 4.05 9.22
N SER A 111 -25.30 3.90 8.61
CA SER A 111 -25.06 4.00 7.17
C SER A 111 -25.23 2.66 6.45
N THR A 112 -25.41 1.54 7.16
CA THR A 112 -25.59 0.22 6.55
C THR A 112 -27.05 -0.01 6.19
N CYS A 113 -27.32 -0.16 4.90
CA CYS A 113 -28.64 -0.41 4.35
C CYS A 113 -28.76 -1.86 3.90
N ARG A 114 -29.74 -2.56 4.50
CA ARG A 114 -30.07 -3.95 4.21
C ARG A 114 -31.15 -3.99 3.13
N ILE A 115 -30.74 -4.36 1.92
CA ILE A 115 -31.57 -4.26 0.72
C ILE A 115 -31.81 -5.66 0.16
N CYS A 116 -33.07 -6.10 0.05
CA CYS A 116 -33.40 -7.25 -0.79
C CYS A 116 -33.59 -6.73 -2.21
N GLN A 117 -32.62 -7.03 -3.05
CA GLN A 117 -32.53 -6.47 -4.39
C GLN A 117 -33.67 -7.00 -5.25
N THR A 118 -34.39 -6.09 -5.91
CA THR A 118 -35.43 -6.39 -6.90
C THR A 118 -35.15 -5.62 -8.19
N LEU A 119 -35.81 -6.02 -9.27
CA LEU A 119 -35.88 -5.21 -10.50
C LEU A 119 -37.01 -4.17 -10.41
N ALA A 120 -37.04 -3.22 -11.35
CA ALA A 120 -38.04 -2.16 -11.40
C ALA A 120 -39.48 -2.69 -11.35
N GLY A 121 -40.24 -2.26 -10.34
CA GLY A 121 -41.64 -2.64 -10.14
C GLY A 121 -41.88 -4.11 -9.75
N ASP A 122 -40.82 -4.92 -9.65
CA ASP A 122 -40.94 -6.33 -9.27
C ASP A 122 -40.90 -6.51 -7.74
N LYS A 123 -41.56 -7.57 -7.28
CA LYS A 123 -41.57 -8.04 -5.89
C LYS A 123 -40.66 -9.26 -5.69
N LYS A 124 -40.21 -9.92 -6.76
CA LYS A 124 -39.24 -11.03 -6.68
C LYS A 124 -37.86 -10.46 -6.34
N SER A 125 -37.33 -10.85 -5.19
CA SER A 125 -35.96 -10.54 -4.84
C SER A 125 -35.00 -11.47 -5.58
N VAL A 126 -33.84 -10.95 -5.98
CA VAL A 126 -32.81 -11.68 -6.74
C VAL A 126 -31.56 -11.99 -5.89
N PHE A 127 -31.22 -11.14 -4.93
CA PHE A 127 -30.18 -11.37 -3.90
C PHE A 127 -30.29 -10.32 -2.78
N ALA A 128 -29.50 -10.46 -1.72
CA ALA A 128 -29.52 -9.56 -0.56
C ALA A 128 -28.20 -8.80 -0.39
N THR A 129 -28.25 -7.48 -0.28
CA THR A 129 -27.04 -6.63 -0.18
C THR A 129 -27.05 -5.83 1.13
N ALA A 130 -25.97 -5.93 1.90
CA ALA A 130 -25.65 -4.99 2.97
C ALA A 130 -24.79 -3.88 2.36
N PHE A 131 -25.42 -2.76 2.04
CA PHE A 131 -24.80 -1.65 1.32
C PHE A 131 -24.46 -0.51 2.27
N ASN A 132 -23.23 -0.02 2.25
CA ASN A 132 -22.84 1.12 3.08
C ASN A 132 -23.05 2.43 2.31
N THR A 133 -23.99 3.27 2.74
CA THR A 133 -24.28 4.53 2.04
C THR A 133 -23.22 5.61 2.26
N HIS A 134 -22.40 5.50 3.31
CA HIS A 134 -21.27 6.41 3.54
C HIS A 134 -20.12 6.10 2.59
N TYR A 135 -19.72 4.82 2.51
CA TYR A 135 -18.66 4.38 1.58
C TYR A 135 -19.15 4.21 0.14
N ARG A 136 -20.47 4.21 -0.09
CA ARG A 136 -21.14 3.96 -1.37
C ARG A 136 -20.71 2.66 -2.05
N ILE A 137 -20.38 1.63 -1.26
CA ILE A 137 -20.02 0.29 -1.72
C ILE A 137 -20.76 -0.78 -0.90
N PRO A 138 -20.92 -2.00 -1.44
CA PRO A 138 -21.39 -3.14 -0.68
C PRO A 138 -20.38 -3.55 0.39
N GLU A 139 -20.84 -3.68 1.62
CA GLU A 139 -20.09 -4.38 2.66
C GLU A 139 -20.03 -5.86 2.31
N TYR A 140 -21.20 -6.42 1.94
CA TYR A 140 -21.33 -7.73 1.33
C TYR A 140 -22.68 -7.90 0.60
N THR A 141 -22.74 -8.91 -0.28
CA THR A 141 -23.94 -9.42 -0.94
C THR A 141 -24.05 -10.93 -0.69
N ALA A 142 -25.23 -11.38 -0.30
CA ALA A 142 -25.59 -12.78 -0.09
C ALA A 142 -26.52 -13.30 -1.20
N SER A 143 -26.21 -14.50 -1.69
CA SER A 143 -26.92 -15.18 -2.77
C SER A 143 -27.14 -16.65 -2.44
N ALA A 144 -28.30 -17.19 -2.84
CA ALA A 144 -28.62 -18.60 -2.75
C ALA A 144 -28.58 -19.20 -4.17
N ILE A 145 -27.51 -19.92 -4.47
CA ILE A 145 -27.15 -20.32 -5.84
C ILE A 145 -27.62 -21.76 -6.06
N THR A 146 -28.65 -21.92 -6.90
CA THR A 146 -29.15 -23.22 -7.35
C THR A 146 -28.97 -23.30 -8.86
N ARG A 147 -28.03 -24.12 -9.33
CA ARG A 147 -27.67 -24.19 -10.75
C ARG A 147 -27.95 -25.58 -11.30
N ASP A 148 -29.07 -25.70 -11.98
CA ASP A 148 -29.38 -26.89 -12.78
C ASP A 148 -28.54 -26.85 -14.07
N PRO A 149 -27.62 -27.82 -14.29
CA PRO A 149 -26.82 -27.89 -15.51
C PRO A 149 -27.66 -28.11 -16.77
N ASP A 150 -28.88 -28.65 -16.65
CA ASP A 150 -29.78 -28.93 -17.79
C ASP A 150 -30.60 -27.70 -18.20
N VAL A 151 -30.63 -26.66 -17.36
CA VAL A 151 -31.21 -25.36 -17.73
C VAL A 151 -30.21 -24.60 -18.61
N ALA A 152 -30.70 -24.05 -19.73
CA ALA A 152 -29.86 -23.31 -20.68
C ALA A 152 -29.31 -22.02 -20.06
N GLU A 153 -28.04 -21.73 -20.36
CA GLU A 153 -27.38 -20.48 -19.99
C GLU A 153 -28.01 -19.29 -20.74
N GLN A 154 -28.14 -18.17 -20.04
CA GLN A 154 -28.64 -16.91 -20.55
C GLN A 154 -27.47 -16.05 -21.04
N GLU A 155 -27.69 -15.33 -22.15
CA GLU A 155 -26.69 -14.40 -22.66
C GLU A 155 -26.41 -13.28 -21.65
N ARG A 156 -25.13 -12.92 -21.54
CA ARG A 156 -24.70 -11.83 -20.67
C ARG A 156 -25.44 -10.53 -21.02
N PRO A 157 -26.06 -9.84 -20.03
CA PRO A 157 -26.69 -8.54 -20.25
C PRO A 157 -25.71 -7.47 -20.76
N SER A 158 -26.23 -6.52 -21.54
CA SER A 158 -25.45 -5.42 -22.10
C SER A 158 -24.88 -4.49 -21.02
N SER A 159 -23.63 -4.04 -21.19
CA SER A 159 -23.02 -3.00 -20.34
C SER A 159 -23.79 -1.66 -20.35
N SER A 160 -24.75 -1.46 -21.26
CA SER A 160 -25.66 -0.31 -21.23
C SER A 160 -26.62 -0.29 -20.03
N LEU A 161 -26.59 -1.31 -19.18
CA LEU A 161 -27.42 -1.43 -17.98
C LEU A 161 -26.80 -0.83 -16.71
N TRP A 162 -25.56 -0.32 -16.79
CA TRP A 162 -24.88 0.30 -15.66
C TRP A 162 -25.48 1.63 -15.22
N ASP A 163 -26.28 2.27 -16.06
CA ASP A 163 -27.06 3.48 -15.77
C ASP A 163 -28.18 3.25 -14.73
N ARG A 164 -28.43 2.01 -14.32
CA ARG A 164 -29.46 1.69 -13.34
C ARG A 164 -29.03 2.04 -11.92
N VAL A 165 -29.99 2.61 -11.18
CA VAL A 165 -29.85 2.98 -9.77
C VAL A 165 -30.82 2.20 -8.91
N GLN A 166 -30.50 2.00 -7.63
CA GLN A 166 -31.47 1.54 -6.64
C GLN A 166 -32.44 2.69 -6.38
N LEU A 167 -33.65 2.61 -6.95
CA LEU A 167 -34.55 3.76 -7.03
C LEU A 167 -35.04 4.23 -5.66
N GLY A 168 -35.32 3.32 -4.73
CA GLY A 168 -35.72 3.71 -3.37
C GLY A 168 -34.61 4.35 -2.51
N LEU A 169 -33.36 4.41 -2.99
CA LEU A 169 -32.30 5.24 -2.38
C LEU A 169 -32.25 6.67 -2.95
N CYS A 170 -33.07 6.98 -3.95
CA CYS A 170 -33.14 8.32 -4.55
C CYS A 170 -33.97 9.29 -3.70
N GLY A 171 -33.72 10.58 -3.92
CA GLY A 171 -34.43 11.66 -3.26
C GLY A 171 -35.87 11.79 -3.75
N LYS A 172 -36.74 12.32 -2.89
CA LYS A 172 -38.19 12.47 -3.14
C LYS A 172 -38.53 13.10 -4.49
N LYS A 173 -37.72 14.05 -4.97
CA LYS A 173 -37.94 14.71 -6.27
C LYS A 173 -37.93 13.75 -7.46
N VAL A 174 -37.18 12.65 -7.40
CA VAL A 174 -37.19 11.63 -8.45
C VAL A 174 -38.55 10.92 -8.48
N HIS A 175 -39.02 10.52 -7.30
CA HIS A 175 -40.30 9.85 -7.13
C HIS A 175 -41.48 10.74 -7.52
N ASP A 176 -41.49 12.00 -7.07
CA ASP A 176 -42.51 12.99 -7.44
C ASP A 176 -42.54 13.21 -8.97
N ALA A 177 -41.37 13.36 -9.61
CA ALA A 177 -41.30 13.56 -11.05
C ALA A 177 -41.84 12.36 -11.84
N ILE A 178 -41.54 11.14 -11.40
CA ILE A 178 -42.09 9.91 -11.98
C ILE A 178 -43.59 9.85 -11.76
N TYR A 179 -44.07 10.10 -10.54
CA TYR A 179 -45.50 10.10 -10.22
C TYR A 179 -46.27 11.07 -11.11
N ASP A 180 -45.79 12.31 -11.24
CA ASP A 180 -46.47 13.38 -11.99
C ASP A 180 -46.51 13.12 -13.51
N HIS A 181 -45.51 12.42 -14.07
CA HIS A 181 -45.33 12.28 -15.52
C HIS A 181 -45.53 10.84 -16.05
N CYS A 182 -45.58 9.85 -15.17
CA CYS A 182 -45.67 8.43 -15.50
C CYS A 182 -46.93 7.78 -14.90
N ASP A 183 -48.10 8.41 -15.03
CA ASP A 183 -49.40 7.88 -14.59
C ASP A 183 -49.47 7.51 -13.10
N GLU A 184 -48.99 8.39 -12.22
CA GLU A 184 -49.16 8.25 -10.76
C GLU A 184 -48.50 6.98 -10.19
N VAL A 185 -47.44 6.48 -10.84
CA VAL A 185 -46.71 5.29 -10.39
C VAL A 185 -45.84 5.60 -9.17
N GLU A 186 -46.14 4.93 -8.05
CA GLU A 186 -45.37 5.01 -6.81
C GLU A 186 -44.08 4.18 -6.90
N THR A 187 -42.93 4.82 -6.70
CA THR A 187 -41.60 4.20 -6.92
C THR A 187 -40.67 4.19 -5.69
N ASP A 188 -41.14 4.65 -4.53
CA ASP A 188 -40.32 4.76 -3.31
C ASP A 188 -39.72 3.42 -2.83
N GLY A 189 -40.36 2.30 -3.16
CA GLY A 189 -39.91 0.94 -2.82
C GLY A 189 -39.28 0.17 -3.98
N TRP A 190 -39.08 0.81 -5.14
CA TRP A 190 -38.58 0.11 -6.33
C TRP A 190 -37.09 -0.20 -6.23
N GLY A 191 -36.72 -1.32 -6.84
CA GLY A 191 -35.35 -1.80 -6.92
C GLY A 191 -34.53 -1.12 -8.01
N VAL A 192 -33.62 -1.88 -8.59
CA VAL A 192 -32.69 -1.42 -9.63
C VAL A 192 -33.49 -1.05 -10.89
N THR A 193 -33.40 0.22 -11.29
CA THR A 193 -34.30 0.82 -12.29
C THR A 193 -33.55 1.79 -13.20
N ARG A 194 -33.85 1.74 -14.52
CA ARG A 194 -33.61 2.84 -15.48
C ARG A 194 -34.90 3.29 -16.14
N MET A 195 -34.82 4.36 -16.94
CA MET A 195 -35.98 4.95 -17.61
C MET A 195 -36.78 3.95 -18.45
N SER A 196 -36.12 3.05 -19.19
CA SER A 196 -36.83 2.05 -19.99
C SER A 196 -37.60 1.03 -19.15
N ASP A 197 -37.17 0.80 -17.91
CA ASP A 197 -37.85 -0.15 -17.02
C ASP A 197 -39.10 0.49 -16.42
N ILE A 198 -39.05 1.80 -16.14
CA ILE A 198 -40.23 2.59 -15.76
C ILE A 198 -41.29 2.52 -16.86
N TRP A 199 -40.90 2.63 -18.14
CA TRP A 199 -41.84 2.49 -19.27
C TRP A 199 -42.49 1.12 -19.32
N LYS A 200 -41.69 0.06 -19.14
CA LYS A 200 -42.19 -1.32 -19.14
C LYS A 200 -43.16 -1.56 -17.97
N ALA A 201 -42.84 -1.04 -16.79
CA ALA A 201 -43.63 -1.24 -15.58
C ALA A 201 -44.91 -0.38 -15.54
N SER A 202 -44.86 0.86 -16.03
CA SER A 202 -46.02 1.76 -16.11
C SER A 202 -46.98 1.42 -17.26
N GLY A 203 -46.50 0.75 -18.31
CA GLY A 203 -47.31 0.41 -19.49
C GLY A 203 -47.63 1.59 -20.39
N THR A 204 -47.05 2.76 -20.16
CA THR A 204 -47.25 3.99 -20.95
C THR A 204 -45.93 4.61 -21.40
N ARG A 205 -45.99 5.49 -22.42
CA ARG A 205 -44.81 6.26 -22.87
C ARG A 205 -44.57 7.42 -21.92
N CYS A 206 -44.20 7.12 -20.67
CA CYS A 206 -43.71 8.17 -19.77
C CYS A 206 -42.48 8.84 -20.40
N ARG A 207 -42.35 10.17 -20.32
CA ARG A 207 -41.14 10.85 -20.80
C ARG A 207 -40.76 11.99 -19.88
N LEU A 208 -39.60 11.84 -19.23
CA LEU A 208 -38.94 12.89 -18.48
C LEU A 208 -37.92 13.53 -19.41
N SER A 209 -38.16 14.78 -19.80
CA SER A 209 -37.29 15.51 -20.73
C SER A 209 -36.74 16.82 -20.17
N ASN A 210 -37.30 17.33 -19.07
CA ASN A 210 -36.78 18.53 -18.40
C ASN A 210 -37.31 18.63 -16.95
N PRO A 211 -36.54 18.18 -15.94
CA PRO A 211 -35.27 17.44 -16.08
C PRO A 211 -35.49 16.06 -16.71
N SER A 212 -34.45 15.51 -17.36
CA SER A 212 -34.45 14.12 -17.81
C SER A 212 -34.30 13.16 -16.61
N PHE A 213 -34.52 11.86 -16.83
CA PHE A 213 -34.28 10.87 -15.77
C PHE A 213 -32.80 10.84 -15.35
N ASP A 214 -31.88 10.96 -16.30
CA ASP A 214 -30.44 11.00 -16.04
C ASP A 214 -30.05 12.23 -15.21
N ASP A 215 -30.63 13.41 -15.53
CA ASP A 215 -30.44 14.63 -14.73
C ASP A 215 -30.94 14.46 -13.28
N LEU A 216 -32.08 13.78 -13.12
CA LEU A 216 -32.66 13.46 -11.82
C LEU A 216 -31.79 12.45 -11.05
N GLN A 217 -31.27 11.42 -11.72
CA GLN A 217 -30.36 10.45 -11.10
C GLN A 217 -29.11 11.14 -10.59
N GLN A 218 -28.46 11.94 -11.44
CA GLN A 218 -27.23 12.64 -11.09
C GLN A 218 -27.43 13.59 -9.91
N SER A 219 -28.60 14.25 -9.85
CA SER A 219 -28.88 15.27 -8.83
C SER A 219 -29.42 14.71 -7.51
N TYR A 220 -30.07 13.55 -7.52
CA TYR A 220 -30.87 13.11 -6.37
C TYR A 220 -30.71 11.63 -6.00
N CYS A 221 -30.05 10.81 -6.82
CA CYS A 221 -29.77 9.41 -6.47
C CYS A 221 -28.39 9.23 -5.84
N GLY A 222 -27.39 10.03 -6.26
CA GLY A 222 -26.00 9.87 -5.83
C GLY A 222 -25.73 10.11 -4.34
N ASP A 223 -26.63 10.77 -3.60
CA ASP A 223 -26.40 11.09 -2.18
C ASP A 223 -26.07 9.84 -1.34
N CYS A 224 -26.76 8.73 -1.64
CA CYS A 224 -26.76 7.51 -0.83
C CYS A 224 -26.27 6.27 -1.58
N GLN A 225 -25.80 6.39 -2.82
CA GLN A 225 -25.25 5.28 -3.61
C GLN A 225 -24.27 5.79 -4.68
N ALA A 226 -23.44 4.91 -5.21
CA ALA A 226 -22.61 5.21 -6.37
C ALA A 226 -23.46 5.34 -7.65
N LEU A 227 -22.95 6.07 -8.64
CA LEU A 227 -23.49 6.21 -9.99
C LEU A 227 -22.48 5.70 -11.03
N ASP A 228 -22.92 5.40 -12.26
CA ASP A 228 -21.99 4.97 -13.32
C ASP A 228 -20.90 6.02 -13.60
N ASP A 229 -21.27 7.30 -13.50
CA ASP A 229 -20.35 8.42 -13.66
C ASP A 229 -19.22 8.46 -12.63
N ASP A 230 -19.39 7.82 -11.46
CA ASP A 230 -18.29 7.68 -10.49
C ASP A 230 -17.16 6.79 -11.05
N TYR A 231 -17.49 5.82 -11.91
CA TYR A 231 -16.55 4.89 -12.55
C TYR A 231 -16.08 5.34 -13.95
N SER A 232 -16.81 6.25 -14.59
CA SER A 232 -16.51 6.73 -15.96
C SER A 232 -15.08 7.26 -16.08
N GLY A 233 -14.29 6.71 -17.00
CA GLY A 233 -12.90 7.11 -17.21
C GLY A 233 -11.87 6.46 -16.26
N CYS A 234 -12.30 5.54 -15.40
CA CYS A 234 -11.44 4.81 -14.46
C CYS A 234 -11.17 3.34 -14.84
N GLY A 235 -11.76 2.86 -15.94
CA GLY A 235 -11.78 1.44 -16.31
C GLY A 235 -10.43 0.79 -16.63
N THR A 236 -9.33 1.53 -16.70
CA THR A 236 -7.95 1.01 -16.86
C THR A 236 -7.19 0.94 -15.53
N THR A 237 -7.90 1.09 -14.41
CA THR A 237 -7.35 1.08 -13.06
C THR A 237 -8.35 0.46 -12.11
N TYR A 238 -9.60 0.92 -12.14
CA TYR A 238 -10.70 0.32 -11.39
C TYR A 238 -11.87 -0.01 -12.32
N ASN A 239 -12.21 -1.29 -12.36
CA ASN A 239 -13.45 -1.79 -12.94
C ASN A 239 -14.61 -1.71 -11.94
N ARG A 240 -15.82 -1.82 -12.47
CA ARG A 240 -17.03 -2.12 -11.68
C ARG A 240 -17.01 -3.59 -11.29
N GLY A 241 -16.30 -3.91 -10.21
CA GLY A 241 -16.16 -5.28 -9.73
C GLY A 241 -17.45 -5.77 -9.13
N HIS A 242 -18.04 -6.81 -9.70
CA HIS A 242 -19.29 -7.38 -9.21
C HIS A 242 -19.06 -8.09 -7.87
N ILE A 243 -19.97 -7.89 -6.92
CA ILE A 243 -19.98 -8.61 -5.65
C ILE A 243 -20.76 -9.92 -5.82
N ASN A 244 -22.00 -9.86 -6.31
CA ASN A 244 -22.68 -11.02 -6.89
C ASN A 244 -22.43 -11.04 -8.42
N PRO A 245 -21.61 -11.96 -8.95
CA PRO A 245 -21.18 -11.91 -10.34
C PRO A 245 -22.24 -12.43 -11.32
N ASN A 246 -22.29 -11.82 -12.50
CA ASN A 246 -23.19 -12.23 -13.59
C ASN A 246 -22.99 -13.70 -14.01
N ALA A 247 -21.74 -14.15 -14.11
CA ALA A 247 -21.42 -15.48 -14.64
C ALA A 247 -21.98 -16.62 -13.76
N ILE A 248 -21.96 -16.48 -12.43
CA ILE A 248 -22.51 -17.51 -11.54
C ILE A 248 -24.05 -17.55 -11.59
N ASN A 249 -24.69 -16.50 -12.11
CA ASN A 249 -26.14 -16.39 -12.18
C ASN A 249 -26.70 -16.62 -13.60
N ASP A 250 -25.91 -17.16 -14.53
CA ASP A 250 -26.29 -17.38 -15.93
C ASP A 250 -27.48 -18.33 -16.18
N LYS A 251 -28.11 -18.90 -15.15
CA LYS A 251 -29.32 -19.71 -15.26
C LYS A 251 -30.62 -18.93 -15.02
N ASP A 252 -30.55 -17.67 -14.58
CA ASP A 252 -31.72 -16.80 -14.35
C ASP A 252 -31.44 -15.38 -14.88
N ALA A 253 -32.14 -14.99 -15.94
CA ALA A 253 -31.97 -13.70 -16.62
C ALA A 253 -32.32 -12.51 -15.71
N ASP A 254 -33.31 -12.64 -14.82
CA ASP A 254 -33.70 -11.57 -13.90
C ASP A 254 -32.58 -11.34 -12.87
N VAL A 255 -31.95 -12.43 -12.41
CA VAL A 255 -30.81 -12.34 -11.48
C VAL A 255 -29.60 -11.72 -12.19
N GLN A 256 -29.26 -12.16 -13.41
CA GLN A 256 -28.21 -11.54 -14.22
C GLN A 256 -28.44 -10.04 -14.42
N ASP A 257 -29.65 -9.65 -14.80
CA ASP A 257 -30.03 -8.24 -14.90
C ASP A 257 -29.83 -7.53 -13.55
N GLY A 258 -30.25 -8.13 -12.43
CA GLY A 258 -30.01 -7.57 -11.10
C GLY A 258 -28.53 -7.30 -10.79
N THR A 259 -27.61 -8.13 -11.29
CA THR A 259 -26.17 -8.01 -10.98
C THR A 259 -25.52 -6.73 -11.53
N PHE A 260 -26.07 -6.16 -12.62
CA PHE A 260 -25.61 -4.89 -13.20
C PHE A 260 -26.30 -3.70 -12.51
N SER A 261 -25.82 -3.38 -11.30
CA SER A 261 -26.30 -2.27 -10.47
C SER A 261 -25.18 -1.69 -9.60
N MET A 262 -25.28 -0.40 -9.27
CA MET A 262 -24.26 0.27 -8.45
C MET A 262 -24.25 -0.17 -6.98
N ILE A 263 -25.33 -0.77 -6.50
CA ILE A 263 -25.39 -1.38 -5.16
C ILE A 263 -24.82 -2.80 -5.11
N ASN A 264 -24.34 -3.35 -6.22
CA ASN A 264 -23.71 -4.68 -6.28
C ASN A 264 -22.26 -4.61 -6.81
N VAL A 265 -21.64 -3.43 -6.77
CA VAL A 265 -20.27 -3.24 -7.25
C VAL A 265 -19.43 -2.43 -6.29
N ALA A 266 -18.12 -2.68 -6.31
CA ALA A 266 -17.13 -1.82 -5.71
C ALA A 266 -15.97 -1.59 -6.71
N PRO A 267 -15.14 -0.54 -6.53
CA PRO A 267 -13.94 -0.33 -7.33
C PRO A 267 -12.98 -1.52 -7.19
N GLN A 268 -12.83 -2.28 -8.27
CA GLN A 268 -11.95 -3.46 -8.31
C GLN A 268 -10.80 -3.20 -9.26
N ASP A 269 -9.58 -3.42 -8.81
CA ASP A 269 -8.40 -3.36 -9.65
C ASP A 269 -8.59 -4.22 -10.91
N ASP A 270 -8.28 -3.68 -12.08
CA ASP A 270 -8.65 -4.29 -13.36
C ASP A 270 -7.88 -5.59 -13.63
N ASP A 271 -6.62 -5.64 -13.22
CA ASP A 271 -5.80 -6.86 -13.25
C ASP A 271 -6.25 -7.85 -12.18
N PHE A 272 -6.55 -7.42 -10.95
CA PHE A 272 -7.09 -8.32 -9.92
C PHE A 272 -8.39 -9.00 -10.37
N ASN A 273 -9.30 -8.22 -10.95
CA ASN A 273 -10.58 -8.68 -11.47
C ASN A 273 -10.41 -9.80 -12.53
N GLN A 274 -9.51 -9.56 -13.50
CA GLN A 274 -9.35 -10.42 -14.68
C GLN A 274 -8.35 -11.58 -14.49
N CYS A 275 -7.26 -11.34 -13.76
CA CYS A 275 -6.20 -12.33 -13.56
C CYS A 275 -6.61 -13.41 -12.57
N VAL A 276 -7.20 -12.99 -11.45
CA VAL A 276 -7.23 -13.77 -10.21
C VAL A 276 -8.64 -14.01 -9.73
N TRP A 277 -9.48 -12.96 -9.69
CA TRP A 277 -10.83 -13.06 -9.14
C TRP A 277 -11.77 -13.88 -10.04
N GLN A 278 -11.80 -13.62 -11.35
CA GLN A 278 -12.67 -14.31 -12.31
C GLN A 278 -12.54 -15.86 -12.26
N PRO A 279 -11.34 -16.47 -12.23
CA PRO A 279 -11.21 -17.93 -12.06
C PRO A 279 -11.85 -18.49 -10.79
N TYR A 280 -11.77 -17.77 -9.66
CA TYR A 280 -12.42 -18.20 -8.42
C TYR A 280 -13.95 -18.12 -8.54
N GLU A 281 -14.49 -17.09 -9.20
CA GLU A 281 -15.93 -17.01 -9.45
C GLU A 281 -16.42 -18.17 -10.32
N CYS A 282 -15.67 -18.51 -11.36
CA CYS A 282 -15.95 -19.66 -12.21
C CYS A 282 -15.94 -20.99 -11.42
N ALA A 283 -14.96 -21.18 -10.52
CA ALA A 283 -14.91 -22.36 -9.66
C ALA A 283 -16.15 -22.49 -8.77
N VAL A 284 -16.61 -21.38 -8.19
CA VAL A 284 -17.84 -21.37 -7.39
C VAL A 284 -19.07 -21.75 -8.22
N GLY A 285 -19.16 -21.28 -9.47
CA GLY A 285 -20.22 -21.69 -10.40
C GLY A 285 -20.21 -23.20 -10.68
N ARG A 286 -19.04 -23.75 -11.03
CA ARG A 286 -18.87 -25.21 -11.25
C ARG A 286 -19.18 -26.02 -9.99
N LYS A 287 -18.86 -25.50 -8.80
CA LYS A 287 -19.18 -26.16 -7.53
C LYS A 287 -20.67 -26.18 -7.23
N ALA A 288 -21.39 -25.10 -7.56
CA ALA A 288 -22.84 -25.07 -7.46
C ALA A 288 -23.50 -26.09 -8.41
N ASP A 289 -22.99 -26.27 -9.63
CA ASP A 289 -23.45 -27.34 -10.53
C ASP A 289 -23.21 -28.74 -9.93
N GLU A 290 -22.05 -28.95 -9.29
CA GLU A 290 -21.72 -30.21 -8.61
C GLU A 290 -22.66 -30.49 -7.43
N VAL A 291 -22.92 -29.48 -6.60
CA VAL A 291 -23.87 -29.53 -5.48
C VAL A 291 -25.26 -29.96 -5.99
N TYR A 292 -25.75 -29.31 -7.05
CA TYR A 292 -27.04 -29.65 -7.65
C TYR A 292 -27.09 -31.11 -8.13
N LYS A 293 -26.11 -31.52 -8.94
CA LYS A 293 -26.01 -32.89 -9.50
C LYS A 293 -25.97 -33.96 -8.40
N ASN A 294 -25.18 -33.73 -7.35
CA ASN A 294 -25.04 -34.68 -6.25
C ASN A 294 -26.35 -34.81 -5.45
N ALA A 295 -27.05 -33.72 -5.23
CA ALA A 295 -28.34 -33.72 -4.55
C ALA A 295 -29.44 -34.40 -5.38
N GLU A 296 -29.55 -34.09 -6.68
CA GLU A 296 -30.46 -34.78 -7.61
C GLU A 296 -30.24 -36.30 -7.62
N LYS A 297 -28.98 -36.74 -7.69
CA LYS A 297 -28.60 -38.16 -7.75
C LYS A 297 -29.11 -38.97 -6.55
N VAL A 298 -29.22 -38.35 -5.37
CA VAL A 298 -29.69 -39.00 -4.14
C VAL A 298 -31.13 -38.61 -3.76
N GLY A 299 -31.79 -37.81 -4.60
CA GLY A 299 -33.13 -37.29 -4.35
C GLY A 299 -33.21 -36.43 -3.09
N SER A 300 -32.24 -35.54 -2.90
CA SER A 300 -32.21 -34.54 -1.82
C SER A 300 -32.68 -33.18 -2.35
N ASP A 301 -33.33 -32.40 -1.49
CA ASP A 301 -33.71 -31.00 -1.75
C ASP A 301 -32.55 -30.02 -1.49
N SER A 302 -31.42 -30.49 -0.93
CA SER A 302 -30.24 -29.67 -0.62
C SER A 302 -29.40 -29.38 -1.88
N LYS A 303 -29.96 -28.58 -2.79
CA LYS A 303 -29.40 -28.25 -4.12
C LYS A 303 -28.76 -26.86 -4.19
N THR A 304 -28.77 -26.13 -3.08
CA THR A 304 -28.42 -24.72 -3.03
C THR A 304 -27.09 -24.50 -2.32
N LEU A 305 -26.19 -23.77 -2.97
CA LEU A 305 -24.96 -23.25 -2.38
C LEU A 305 -25.20 -21.80 -1.93
N TYR A 306 -25.02 -21.52 -0.64
CA TYR A 306 -25.13 -20.16 -0.10
C TYR A 306 -23.78 -19.47 -0.20
N VAL A 307 -23.77 -18.27 -0.77
CA VAL A 307 -22.54 -17.52 -1.06
C VAL A 307 -22.69 -16.11 -0.53
N ILE A 308 -21.70 -15.65 0.23
CA ILE A 308 -21.58 -14.26 0.66
C ILE A 308 -20.27 -13.72 0.10
N THR A 309 -20.36 -12.71 -0.76
CA THR A 309 -19.19 -12.00 -1.30
C THR A 309 -19.17 -10.61 -0.70
N GLY A 310 -18.02 -10.06 -0.36
CA GLY A 310 -17.95 -8.71 0.17
C GLY A 310 -16.61 -8.04 0.01
N THR A 311 -16.52 -6.86 0.62
CA THR A 311 -15.31 -6.04 0.65
C THR A 311 -14.80 -5.90 2.08
N LYS A 312 -13.50 -5.59 2.24
CA LYS A 312 -12.92 -5.17 3.51
C LYS A 312 -12.06 -3.93 3.26
N LEU A 313 -12.26 -2.88 4.05
CA LEU A 313 -11.42 -1.68 3.95
C LEU A 313 -9.98 -2.00 4.37
N GLY A 314 -9.02 -1.34 3.72
CA GLY A 314 -7.63 -1.37 4.16
C GLY A 314 -7.39 -0.50 5.39
N GLN A 315 -6.14 -0.43 5.85
CA GLN A 315 -5.75 0.44 6.97
C GLN A 315 -6.02 1.93 6.69
N HIS A 316 -5.98 2.32 5.41
CA HIS A 316 -6.34 3.65 4.94
C HIS A 316 -7.40 3.52 3.84
N THR A 317 -8.45 4.35 3.93
CA THR A 317 -9.51 4.41 2.91
C THR A 317 -9.16 5.46 1.86
N THR A 318 -9.14 5.05 0.59
CA THR A 318 -9.06 5.94 -0.56
C THR A 318 -10.41 5.98 -1.28
N TRP A 319 -10.67 7.06 -2.02
CA TRP A 319 -12.00 7.33 -2.56
C TRP A 319 -11.96 7.56 -4.06
N MET A 320 -12.62 6.71 -4.83
CA MET A 320 -12.80 6.89 -6.25
C MET A 320 -13.63 8.15 -6.53
N LYS A 321 -12.98 9.11 -7.21
CA LYS A 321 -13.48 10.48 -7.46
C LYS A 321 -13.99 11.21 -6.21
N GLY A 322 -13.51 10.81 -5.03
CA GLY A 322 -13.93 11.38 -3.74
C GLY A 322 -15.32 10.94 -3.29
N ARG A 323 -15.97 10.02 -4.03
CA ARG A 323 -17.35 9.61 -3.76
C ARG A 323 -17.50 8.16 -3.32
N VAL A 324 -16.72 7.25 -3.88
CA VAL A 324 -16.90 5.80 -3.69
C VAL A 324 -15.65 5.21 -3.07
N ALA A 325 -15.75 4.54 -1.92
CA ALA A 325 -14.56 3.97 -1.27
C ALA A 325 -13.94 2.86 -2.12
N ILE A 326 -12.61 2.84 -2.19
CA ILE A 326 -11.84 1.77 -2.82
C ILE A 326 -11.48 0.77 -1.72
N PRO A 327 -12.01 -0.47 -1.76
CA PRO A 327 -11.72 -1.47 -0.73
C PRO A 327 -10.28 -1.99 -0.86
N GLY A 328 -9.67 -2.36 0.27
CA GLY A 328 -8.34 -2.96 0.29
C GLY A 328 -8.35 -4.44 -0.10
N TYR A 329 -9.49 -5.12 0.14
CA TYR A 329 -9.65 -6.55 -0.14
C TYR A 329 -11.04 -6.87 -0.67
N TYR A 330 -11.10 -7.88 -1.54
CA TYR A 330 -12.31 -8.61 -1.89
C TYR A 330 -12.28 -9.98 -1.21
N TRP A 331 -13.44 -10.49 -0.83
CA TRP A 331 -13.57 -11.80 -0.20
C TRP A 331 -14.88 -12.50 -0.56
N LYS A 332 -14.89 -13.83 -0.44
CA LYS A 332 -16.07 -14.67 -0.66
C LYS A 332 -16.08 -15.84 0.31
N ALA A 333 -17.23 -16.12 0.90
CA ALA A 333 -17.48 -17.24 1.79
C ALA A 333 -18.65 -18.08 1.26
N LEU A 334 -18.51 -19.39 1.39
CA LEU A 334 -19.46 -20.39 0.91
C LEU A 334 -19.95 -21.23 2.09
N CYS A 335 -21.22 -21.57 2.07
CA CYS A 335 -21.81 -22.59 2.92
C CYS A 335 -22.74 -23.49 2.11
N TYR A 336 -22.50 -24.80 2.21
CA TYR A 336 -23.42 -25.83 1.75
C TYR A 336 -23.97 -26.57 2.96
N PRO A 337 -25.30 -26.52 3.23
CA PRO A 337 -25.86 -27.13 4.43
C PRO A 337 -25.92 -28.66 4.40
N GLY A 338 -25.78 -29.29 3.23
CA GLY A 338 -25.85 -30.74 3.09
C GLY A 338 -27.24 -31.32 3.36
N ASP A 339 -27.28 -32.66 3.38
CA ASP A 339 -28.40 -33.51 3.76
C ASP A 339 -27.80 -34.85 4.19
N GLU A 340 -27.41 -34.93 5.46
CA GLU A 340 -26.71 -36.10 6.01
C GLU A 340 -27.56 -37.37 5.90
N SER A 341 -28.90 -37.25 5.94
CA SER A 341 -29.82 -38.39 5.78
C SER A 341 -29.70 -39.06 4.41
N LYS A 342 -29.22 -38.30 3.42
CA LYS A 342 -28.96 -38.74 2.04
C LYS A 342 -27.46 -38.88 1.74
N GLY A 343 -26.60 -38.73 2.75
CA GLY A 343 -25.15 -38.86 2.62
C GLY A 343 -24.44 -37.63 2.06
N LEU A 344 -25.09 -36.47 2.00
CA LEU A 344 -24.49 -35.21 1.56
C LEU A 344 -23.99 -34.46 2.80
N ARG A 345 -22.67 -34.35 2.96
CA ARG A 345 -22.07 -33.69 4.12
C ARG A 345 -22.05 -32.16 3.94
N PRO A 346 -22.30 -31.38 5.01
CA PRO A 346 -22.14 -29.94 4.97
C PRO A 346 -20.66 -29.55 4.78
N PHE A 347 -20.42 -28.45 4.05
CA PHE A 347 -19.08 -27.89 3.92
C PHE A 347 -19.12 -26.37 3.86
N GLY A 348 -17.99 -25.74 4.20
CA GLY A 348 -17.80 -24.29 4.09
C GLY A 348 -16.35 -23.94 3.78
N VAL A 349 -16.15 -22.81 3.11
CA VAL A 349 -14.83 -22.27 2.79
C VAL A 349 -14.92 -20.77 2.64
N GLY A 350 -13.87 -20.04 3.01
CA GLY A 350 -13.76 -18.62 2.71
C GLY A 350 -12.43 -18.29 2.04
N PHE A 351 -12.43 -17.30 1.16
CA PHE A 351 -11.23 -16.85 0.49
C PHE A 351 -11.23 -15.34 0.26
N TYR A 352 -10.05 -14.74 0.22
CA TYR A 352 -9.87 -13.31 0.00
C TYR A 352 -8.60 -13.00 -0.80
N GLY A 353 -8.56 -11.82 -1.41
CA GLY A 353 -7.39 -11.30 -2.11
C GLY A 353 -7.29 -9.78 -1.96
N PRO A 354 -6.06 -9.22 -1.90
CA PRO A 354 -5.87 -7.78 -1.91
C PRO A 354 -6.24 -7.21 -3.28
N ASN A 355 -6.94 -6.07 -3.27
CA ASN A 355 -7.50 -5.42 -4.45
C ASN A 355 -6.44 -4.63 -5.24
N ILE A 356 -5.37 -5.30 -5.67
CA ILE A 356 -4.20 -4.72 -6.34
C ILE A 356 -3.62 -5.78 -7.27
N ASP A 357 -3.45 -5.46 -8.56
CA ASP A 357 -2.83 -6.29 -9.59
C ASP A 357 -3.33 -7.76 -9.63
N CYS A 358 -2.61 -8.64 -10.34
CA CYS A 358 -2.82 -10.08 -10.26
C CYS A 358 -2.31 -10.68 -8.91
N SER A 359 -2.75 -10.14 -7.76
CA SER A 359 -2.34 -10.60 -6.42
C SER A 359 -2.75 -12.04 -6.09
N THR A 360 -2.19 -12.61 -5.02
CA THR A 360 -2.50 -13.99 -4.61
C THR A 360 -3.77 -14.06 -3.77
N MET A 361 -4.66 -15.00 -4.10
CA MET A 361 -5.79 -15.38 -3.25
C MET A 361 -5.35 -16.25 -2.08
N THR A 362 -5.97 -16.04 -0.93
CA THR A 362 -5.83 -16.91 0.24
C THR A 362 -7.15 -17.61 0.48
N SER A 363 -7.18 -18.94 0.40
CA SER A 363 -8.33 -19.76 0.80
C SER A 363 -8.09 -20.42 2.16
N LEU A 364 -9.12 -20.42 2.99
CA LEU A 364 -9.08 -20.89 4.36
C LEU A 364 -10.36 -21.69 4.67
N PRO A 365 -10.27 -22.69 5.58
CA PRO A 365 -11.44 -23.18 6.28
C PRO A 365 -12.26 -22.03 6.84
N LEU A 366 -13.59 -22.19 6.80
CA LEU A 366 -14.53 -21.09 7.05
C LEU A 366 -14.32 -20.38 8.40
N ASP A 367 -14.06 -21.13 9.47
CA ASP A 367 -13.76 -20.60 10.80
C ASP A 367 -12.51 -19.70 10.83
N LYS A 368 -11.44 -20.12 10.15
CA LYS A 368 -10.19 -19.34 10.03
C LYS A 368 -10.37 -18.13 9.14
N PHE A 369 -11.19 -18.25 8.10
CA PHE A 369 -11.55 -17.12 7.25
C PHE A 369 -12.34 -16.07 8.04
N GLU A 370 -13.34 -16.48 8.83
CA GLU A 370 -14.12 -15.59 9.68
C GLU A 370 -13.25 -14.88 10.72
N ALA A 371 -12.30 -15.60 11.34
CA ALA A 371 -11.31 -15.00 12.23
C ALA A 371 -10.44 -13.93 11.53
N TRP A 372 -10.09 -14.11 10.25
CA TRP A 372 -9.42 -13.06 9.47
C TRP A 372 -10.36 -11.89 9.15
N LEU A 373 -11.60 -12.18 8.77
CA LEU A 373 -12.57 -11.17 8.37
C LEU A 373 -12.88 -10.21 9.52
N TYR A 374 -13.10 -10.76 10.71
CA TYR A 374 -13.50 -10.05 11.93
C TYR A 374 -12.37 -9.76 12.91
N ASP A 375 -11.11 -9.80 12.45
CA ASP A 375 -9.91 -9.46 13.23
C ASP A 375 -9.83 -10.24 14.57
N GLY A 376 -10.24 -11.51 14.54
CA GLY A 376 -10.23 -12.44 15.66
C GLY A 376 -11.47 -12.40 16.55
N ALA A 377 -12.47 -11.57 16.26
CA ALA A 377 -13.75 -11.60 16.96
C ALA A 377 -14.54 -12.87 16.64
N ASP A 378 -15.28 -13.38 17.63
CA ASP A 378 -16.15 -14.56 17.52
C ASP A 378 -17.46 -14.19 16.83
N GLU A 379 -17.39 -14.04 15.51
CA GLU A 379 -18.48 -13.61 14.65
C GLU A 379 -18.56 -14.54 13.43
N HIS A 380 -19.77 -14.87 13.00
CA HIS A 380 -20.00 -15.83 11.92
C HIS A 380 -20.78 -15.20 10.77
N LEU A 381 -20.44 -15.59 9.54
CA LEU A 381 -21.13 -15.21 8.31
C LEU A 381 -22.38 -16.05 8.05
N PHE A 382 -22.45 -17.26 8.62
CA PHE A 382 -23.60 -18.14 8.52
C PHE A 382 -24.18 -18.51 9.90
N PRO A 383 -24.51 -17.50 10.75
CA PRO A 383 -24.99 -17.73 12.11
C PRO A 383 -26.28 -18.54 12.13
N GLY A 384 -26.49 -19.35 13.16
CA GLY A 384 -27.70 -20.19 13.28
C GLY A 384 -27.81 -21.33 12.27
N SER A 385 -26.78 -21.54 11.43
CA SER A 385 -26.72 -22.64 10.45
C SER A 385 -25.73 -23.73 10.86
N VAL A 386 -25.70 -24.81 10.08
CA VAL A 386 -24.70 -25.87 10.22
C VAL A 386 -23.26 -25.36 10.01
N CYS A 387 -23.09 -24.28 9.22
CA CYS A 387 -21.81 -23.66 8.92
C CYS A 387 -21.34 -22.64 9.97
N ALA A 388 -22.14 -22.35 11.00
CA ALA A 388 -21.70 -21.51 12.12
C ALA A 388 -20.63 -22.21 12.99
N GLY A 389 -20.55 -23.55 12.92
CA GLY A 389 -19.56 -24.34 13.64
C GLY A 389 -18.55 -25.01 12.71
N PRO A 390 -17.67 -25.87 13.25
CA PRO A 390 -16.72 -26.63 12.44
C PRO A 390 -17.45 -27.48 11.39
N VAL A 391 -17.21 -27.17 10.11
CA VAL A 391 -17.72 -27.91 8.95
C VAL A 391 -16.56 -28.39 8.09
N ASP A 392 -16.84 -29.35 7.20
CA ASP A 392 -15.83 -29.81 6.26
C ASP A 392 -15.38 -28.63 5.37
N ASN A 393 -14.09 -28.59 5.05
CA ASN A 393 -13.53 -27.59 4.14
C ASN A 393 -13.68 -28.04 2.68
N TRP A 394 -13.71 -27.10 1.73
CA TRP A 394 -13.46 -27.41 0.32
C TRP A 394 -11.96 -27.65 0.09
N GLU A 395 -11.52 -28.86 0.43
CA GLU A 395 -10.14 -29.27 0.19
C GLU A 395 -9.80 -29.26 -1.31
N GLY A 396 -8.68 -28.62 -1.64
CA GLY A 396 -8.19 -28.53 -3.02
C GLY A 396 -8.84 -27.45 -3.89
N LEU A 397 -9.65 -26.54 -3.33
CA LEU A 397 -10.22 -25.38 -4.06
C LEU A 397 -9.18 -24.69 -4.95
N ASP A 398 -8.07 -24.31 -4.34
CA ASP A 398 -6.95 -23.64 -4.99
C ASP A 398 -6.41 -24.40 -6.21
N ALA A 399 -6.18 -25.71 -6.06
CA ALA A 399 -5.70 -26.57 -7.13
C ALA A 399 -6.75 -26.72 -8.24
N HIS A 400 -8.03 -26.79 -7.88
CA HIS A 400 -9.12 -26.83 -8.83
C HIS A 400 -9.22 -25.52 -9.63
N VAL A 401 -9.11 -24.36 -8.97
CA VAL A 401 -9.04 -23.06 -9.66
C VAL A 401 -7.88 -23.04 -10.65
N ALA A 402 -6.70 -23.50 -10.23
CA ALA A 402 -5.52 -23.56 -11.09
C ALA A 402 -5.71 -24.47 -12.32
N GLU A 403 -6.46 -25.56 -12.18
CA GLU A 403 -6.82 -26.46 -13.28
C GLU A 403 -7.74 -25.78 -14.29
N ILE A 404 -8.78 -25.09 -13.82
CA ILE A 404 -9.87 -24.62 -14.69
C ILE A 404 -9.68 -23.21 -15.24
N ALA A 405 -8.76 -22.41 -14.70
CA ALA A 405 -8.81 -20.99 -14.96
C ALA A 405 -8.56 -20.61 -16.41
N HIS A 406 -7.82 -21.42 -17.17
CA HIS A 406 -7.66 -21.19 -18.61
C HIS A 406 -9.04 -21.10 -19.27
N ASP A 407 -9.88 -22.11 -19.03
CA ASP A 407 -11.25 -22.18 -19.55
C ASP A 407 -12.17 -21.08 -18.98
N CYS A 408 -11.85 -20.56 -17.80
CA CYS A 408 -12.67 -19.56 -17.11
C CYS A 408 -12.34 -18.11 -17.49
N ARG A 409 -11.25 -17.88 -18.22
CA ARG A 409 -10.86 -16.54 -18.71
C ARG A 409 -11.71 -16.13 -19.91
N ASN A 410 -11.81 -14.83 -20.16
CA ASN A 410 -12.45 -14.33 -21.39
C ASN A 410 -11.64 -14.75 -22.63
N GLU A 411 -12.32 -14.98 -23.76
CA GLU A 411 -11.72 -15.49 -25.02
C GLU A 411 -10.47 -14.70 -25.46
N HIS A 412 -10.50 -13.37 -25.38
CA HIS A 412 -9.34 -12.52 -25.70
C HIS A 412 -8.10 -12.80 -24.82
N ILE A 413 -8.33 -13.13 -23.54
CA ILE A 413 -7.27 -13.50 -22.59
C ILE A 413 -6.83 -14.95 -22.83
N GLN A 414 -7.76 -15.85 -23.17
CA GLN A 414 -7.44 -17.24 -23.53
C GLN A 414 -6.51 -17.31 -24.75
N GLU A 415 -6.84 -16.59 -25.82
CA GLU A 415 -6.02 -16.51 -27.04
C GLU A 415 -4.61 -15.97 -26.75
N THR A 416 -4.50 -14.93 -25.91
CA THR A 416 -3.20 -14.42 -25.47
C THR A 416 -2.44 -15.43 -24.61
N CYS A 417 -3.14 -16.25 -23.82
CA CYS A 417 -2.54 -17.30 -22.99
C CYS A 417 -2.05 -18.53 -23.78
N GLU A 418 -2.62 -18.80 -24.96
CA GLU A 418 -2.19 -19.87 -25.87
C GLU A 418 -1.12 -19.42 -26.87
N SER A 419 -0.88 -18.10 -26.97
CA SER A 419 0.12 -17.54 -27.87
C SER A 419 1.56 -17.79 -27.42
N SER A 420 2.51 -17.72 -28.37
CA SER A 420 3.96 -17.74 -28.07
C SER A 420 4.44 -16.52 -27.27
N TRP A 421 3.59 -15.49 -27.13
CA TRP A 421 3.81 -14.25 -26.40
C TRP A 421 2.92 -14.18 -25.17
N ARG A 422 2.83 -15.30 -24.43
CA ARG A 422 1.94 -15.50 -23.28
C ARG A 422 2.00 -14.32 -22.30
N ASP A 423 0.84 -13.70 -22.06
CA ASP A 423 0.66 -12.56 -21.15
C ASP A 423 0.93 -12.98 -19.69
N LYS A 424 1.45 -12.07 -18.86
CA LYS A 424 1.63 -12.27 -17.41
C LYS A 424 0.31 -12.49 -16.68
N ARG A 425 -0.82 -11.99 -17.23
CA ARG A 425 -2.18 -12.16 -16.70
C ARG A 425 -2.72 -13.60 -16.79
N CYS A 426 -1.97 -14.50 -17.42
CA CYS A 426 -2.35 -15.91 -17.63
C CYS A 426 -2.15 -16.85 -16.43
N GLY A 427 -1.44 -16.41 -15.38
CA GLY A 427 -1.11 -17.24 -14.21
C GLY A 427 -2.26 -17.36 -13.18
N ILE A 428 -2.37 -18.52 -12.55
CA ILE A 428 -3.35 -18.86 -11.47
C ILE A 428 -2.72 -19.87 -10.49
N ALA A 429 -1.39 -19.91 -10.45
CA ALA A 429 -0.62 -21.05 -9.95
C ALA A 429 -0.95 -21.42 -8.49
N LEU A 430 -1.64 -22.56 -8.32
CA LEU A 430 -1.68 -23.34 -7.09
C LEU A 430 -1.39 -24.82 -7.43
N ALA A 431 -0.18 -25.26 -7.06
CA ALA A 431 0.21 -26.67 -7.00
C ALA A 431 1.00 -26.95 -5.69
N VAL A 432 0.28 -27.57 -4.74
CA VAL A 432 0.67 -28.54 -3.67
C VAL A 432 1.42 -28.06 -2.38
N LYS A 433 0.83 -28.35 -1.19
CA LYS A 433 1.28 -28.17 0.22
C LYS A 433 2.17 -29.35 0.74
N PRO A 434 2.88 -29.27 1.90
CA PRO A 434 3.50 -28.11 2.57
C PRO A 434 4.99 -28.34 2.94
N THR A 435 5.81 -27.29 2.84
CA THR A 435 6.91 -27.01 3.78
C THR A 435 6.99 -25.48 3.88
N PRO A 436 7.25 -24.90 5.05
CA PRO A 436 6.70 -23.59 5.43
C PRO A 436 7.44 -22.45 4.72
N SER A 437 6.84 -21.92 3.66
CA SER A 437 7.11 -20.57 3.18
C SER A 437 6.00 -20.15 2.22
N ALA A 438 5.32 -19.06 2.53
CA ALA A 438 4.42 -18.39 1.61
C ALA A 438 5.23 -17.91 0.38
N ILE A 439 4.74 -18.07 -0.87
CA ILE A 439 5.40 -17.62 -2.13
C ILE A 439 4.61 -16.48 -2.86
N GLN A 440 5.30 -15.42 -3.33
CA GLN A 440 4.89 -14.16 -4.04
C GLN A 440 5.44 -14.51 -5.40
N THR A 441 4.64 -14.29 -6.41
CA THR A 441 5.05 -14.48 -7.79
C THR A 441 6.24 -13.60 -8.13
N GLU A 442 7.29 -14.27 -8.59
CA GLU A 442 8.55 -13.69 -8.99
C GLU A 442 8.38 -13.01 -10.36
N THR A 443 8.77 -11.75 -10.49
CA THR A 443 9.01 -11.12 -11.80
C THR A 443 10.40 -11.50 -12.30
N LYS A 444 10.77 -11.15 -13.55
CA LYS A 444 12.17 -11.25 -14.02
C LYS A 444 13.16 -10.56 -13.06
N CYS A 445 12.67 -9.58 -12.31
CA CYS A 445 13.43 -8.67 -11.47
C CYS A 445 13.09 -8.75 -9.99
N SER A 446 12.20 -9.64 -9.55
CA SER A 446 11.81 -9.80 -8.14
C SER A 446 11.54 -11.28 -7.89
N ARG A 447 12.10 -11.84 -6.83
CA ARG A 447 11.98 -13.24 -6.41
C ARG A 447 11.58 -13.28 -4.94
N ARG A 448 10.94 -14.35 -4.46
CA ARG A 448 10.73 -14.53 -3.00
C ARG A 448 11.90 -15.22 -2.34
N GLN A 449 12.62 -16.05 -3.10
CA GLN A 449 13.74 -16.79 -2.57
C GLN A 449 15.05 -16.05 -2.80
N ASP A 450 15.87 -16.01 -1.77
CA ASP A 450 17.22 -15.46 -1.84
C ASP A 450 18.27 -16.54 -2.08
N ASP A 451 19.31 -16.15 -2.80
CA ASP A 451 20.59 -16.83 -2.79
C ASP A 451 21.32 -16.39 -1.52
N MET A 452 21.21 -17.19 -0.46
CA MET A 452 21.76 -16.85 0.85
C MET A 452 23.25 -16.48 0.77
N ALA A 453 23.59 -15.29 1.27
CA ALA A 453 24.97 -14.88 1.43
C ALA A 453 25.70 -15.77 2.46
N PRO A 454 26.97 -16.13 2.23
CA PRO A 454 27.76 -16.91 3.18
C PRO A 454 28.21 -16.03 4.37
N ILE A 455 27.33 -15.86 5.36
CA ILE A 455 27.46 -14.91 6.50
C ILE A 455 28.87 -14.90 7.10
N HIS A 456 29.43 -16.05 7.50
CA HIS A 456 30.77 -16.12 8.10
C HIS A 456 31.89 -15.66 7.16
N LYS A 457 31.79 -15.97 5.85
CA LYS A 457 32.80 -15.52 4.87
C LYS A 457 32.69 -14.01 4.65
N CYS A 458 31.46 -13.49 4.57
CA CYS A 458 31.23 -12.07 4.37
C CYS A 458 31.67 -11.24 5.58
N SER A 459 31.39 -11.72 6.80
CA SER A 459 31.87 -11.11 8.04
C SER A 459 33.42 -11.07 8.09
N ALA A 460 34.10 -12.16 7.70
CA ALA A 460 35.56 -12.18 7.64
C ALA A 460 36.14 -11.18 6.62
N ARG A 461 35.50 -11.00 5.45
CA ARG A 461 35.91 -9.99 4.46
C ARG A 461 35.63 -8.58 4.97
N CYS A 462 34.46 -8.36 5.58
CA CYS A 462 34.08 -7.10 6.19
C CYS A 462 35.09 -6.62 7.24
N SER A 463 35.62 -7.53 8.06
CA SER A 463 36.60 -7.18 9.10
C SER A 463 37.85 -6.47 8.56
N ARG A 464 38.18 -6.66 7.27
CA ARG A 464 39.33 -6.03 6.60
C ARG A 464 39.07 -4.58 6.20
N LEU A 465 37.80 -4.18 6.12
CA LEU A 465 37.36 -2.85 5.75
C LEU A 465 37.23 -1.92 6.95
N THR A 466 37.57 -2.41 8.14
CA THR A 466 37.44 -1.66 9.39
C THR A 466 38.45 -0.51 9.41
N SER A 467 37.93 0.69 9.24
CA SER A 467 38.64 1.96 9.42
C SER A 467 37.73 2.91 10.20
N SER A 468 38.28 3.97 10.78
CA SER A 468 37.47 5.00 11.44
C SER A 468 37.03 6.02 10.39
N CYS A 469 35.74 6.31 10.37
CA CYS A 469 35.13 7.37 9.58
C CYS A 469 34.05 8.09 10.39
N ASP A 470 34.36 8.25 11.69
CA ASP A 470 33.46 8.84 12.69
C ASP A 470 33.12 10.30 12.36
N SER A 471 33.94 10.96 11.53
CA SER A 471 33.71 12.31 11.02
C SER A 471 32.43 12.47 10.19
N PHE A 472 31.83 11.38 9.70
CA PHE A 472 30.53 11.42 9.00
C PHE A 472 29.33 11.39 9.96
N PHE A 473 29.57 11.23 11.25
CA PHE A 473 28.56 11.21 12.29
C PHE A 473 28.71 12.44 13.18
N VAL A 474 27.61 12.78 13.84
CA VAL A 474 27.58 13.78 14.91
C VAL A 474 27.15 13.08 16.19
N GLY A 475 27.94 13.26 17.25
CA GLY A 475 27.82 12.45 18.46
C GLY A 475 28.50 11.09 18.30
N ASP A 476 27.83 10.03 18.72
CA ASP A 476 28.34 8.66 18.66
C ASP A 476 28.19 8.09 17.24
N ALA A 477 29.27 7.47 16.75
CA ALA A 477 29.29 6.89 15.42
C ALA A 477 28.53 5.56 15.35
N TRP A 478 28.03 5.24 14.15
CA TRP A 478 27.33 3.99 13.85
C TRP A 478 26.08 3.74 14.70
N PRO A 479 25.04 4.59 14.57
CA PRO A 479 23.78 4.41 15.27
C PRO A 479 23.14 3.05 14.94
N LYS A 480 22.18 2.66 15.77
CA LYS A 480 21.50 1.39 15.60
C LYS A 480 20.73 1.37 14.27
N SER A 481 20.74 0.21 13.63
CA SER A 481 19.98 -0.03 12.42
C SER A 481 18.52 -0.39 12.73
N SER A 482 17.61 -0.11 11.80
CA SER A 482 16.23 -0.63 11.82
C SER A 482 16.16 -2.11 11.41
N PHE A 483 17.26 -2.66 10.88
CA PHE A 483 17.38 -4.08 10.59
C PHE A 483 17.63 -4.88 11.86
N GLN A 484 17.20 -6.15 11.86
CA GLN A 484 17.47 -7.05 12.97
C GLN A 484 18.99 -7.20 13.18
N PRO A 485 19.48 -7.15 14.43
CA PRO A 485 20.90 -7.35 14.71
C PRO A 485 21.41 -8.66 14.11
N SER A 486 22.49 -8.60 13.34
CA SER A 486 23.05 -9.78 12.67
C SER A 486 24.55 -9.64 12.41
N ASP A 487 25.23 -10.77 12.27
CA ASP A 487 26.64 -10.82 11.81
C ASP A 487 26.80 -10.40 10.34
N SER A 488 25.70 -10.09 9.65
CA SER A 488 25.67 -9.69 8.24
C SER A 488 25.90 -8.19 8.03
N THR A 489 25.78 -7.36 9.07
CA THR A 489 26.00 -5.91 8.97
C THR A 489 27.49 -5.61 8.89
N CYS A 490 27.88 -4.95 7.81
CA CYS A 490 29.24 -4.49 7.57
C CYS A 490 29.34 -2.98 7.67
N ARG A 491 30.20 -2.50 8.56
CA ARG A 491 30.49 -1.07 8.71
C ARG A 491 31.66 -0.69 7.80
N ILE A 492 31.36 0.01 6.72
CA ILE A 492 32.30 0.31 5.65
C ILE A 492 32.52 1.81 5.62
N CYS A 493 33.76 2.24 5.79
CA CYS A 493 34.17 3.59 5.41
C CYS A 493 34.49 3.56 3.93
N GLN A 494 33.65 4.21 3.14
CA GLN A 494 33.71 4.13 1.68
C GLN A 494 34.92 4.91 1.18
N THR A 495 35.78 4.27 0.39
CA THR A 495 36.94 4.89 -0.26
C THR A 495 36.92 4.58 -1.75
N LEU A 496 37.70 5.33 -2.53
CA LEU A 496 37.99 4.98 -3.92
C LEU A 496 39.15 3.98 -4.00
N ALA A 497 39.37 3.38 -5.16
CA ALA A 497 40.42 2.39 -5.41
C ALA A 497 41.80 2.82 -4.90
N GLY A 498 42.34 2.06 -3.93
CA GLY A 498 43.66 2.31 -3.32
C GLY A 498 43.78 3.57 -2.47
N ASP A 499 42.71 4.37 -2.34
CA ASP A 499 42.69 5.57 -1.53
C ASP A 499 42.42 5.24 -0.05
N LYS A 500 42.95 6.09 0.83
CA LYS A 500 42.71 6.08 2.28
C LYS A 500 41.70 7.13 2.71
N LYS A 501 41.39 8.12 1.88
CA LYS A 501 40.38 9.15 2.16
C LYS A 501 39.00 8.52 2.03
N SER A 502 38.27 8.47 3.15
CA SER A 502 36.87 8.09 3.12
C SER A 502 36.00 9.22 2.57
N VAL A 503 34.96 8.87 1.82
CA VAL A 503 34.02 9.81 1.20
C VAL A 503 32.65 9.84 1.88
N PHE A 504 32.23 8.73 2.49
CA PHE A 504 31.07 8.60 3.37
C PHE A 504 31.13 7.27 4.14
N ALA A 505 30.22 7.04 5.09
CA ALA A 505 30.16 5.80 5.87
C ALA A 505 28.89 5.01 5.56
N THR A 506 28.98 3.70 5.35
CA THR A 506 27.83 2.84 5.05
C THR A 506 27.75 1.66 6.00
N ALA A 507 26.59 1.47 6.63
CA ALA A 507 26.21 0.21 7.27
C ALA A 507 25.52 -0.65 6.21
N PHE A 508 26.26 -1.61 5.67
CA PHE A 508 25.84 -2.44 4.55
C PHE A 508 25.46 -3.84 5.02
N ASN A 509 24.26 -4.31 4.68
CA ASN A 509 23.87 -5.68 5.02
C ASN A 509 24.31 -6.65 3.92
N THR A 510 25.28 -7.51 4.23
CA THR A 510 25.82 -8.48 3.26
C THR A 510 24.86 -9.62 2.92
N HIS A 511 23.87 -9.90 3.78
CA HIS A 511 22.81 -10.88 3.49
C HIS A 511 21.77 -10.29 2.53
N TYR A 512 21.25 -9.10 2.84
CA TYR A 512 20.28 -8.42 1.99
C TYR A 512 20.91 -7.76 0.76
N ARG A 513 22.24 -7.61 0.74
CA ARG A 513 23.04 -6.95 -0.31
C ARG A 513 22.60 -5.52 -0.61
N ILE A 514 22.08 -4.82 0.40
CA ILE A 514 21.69 -3.41 0.34
C ILE A 514 22.22 -2.64 1.55
N PRO A 515 22.37 -1.31 1.47
CA PRO A 515 22.64 -0.48 2.63
C PRO A 515 21.46 -0.49 3.61
N GLU A 516 21.77 -0.74 4.88
CA GLU A 516 20.85 -0.45 5.97
C GLU A 516 20.71 1.06 6.11
N TYR A 517 21.86 1.75 6.11
CA TYR A 517 21.97 3.20 5.96
C TYR A 517 23.36 3.63 5.49
N THR A 518 23.45 4.86 4.97
CA THR A 518 24.67 5.61 4.70
C THR A 518 24.63 6.95 5.45
N ALA A 519 25.73 7.31 6.10
CA ALA A 519 25.93 8.58 6.79
C ALA A 519 26.94 9.47 6.03
N SER A 520 26.60 10.75 5.90
CA SER A 520 27.38 11.76 5.20
C SER A 520 27.42 13.07 6.00
N ALA A 521 28.58 13.73 6.00
CA ALA A 521 28.79 15.06 6.56
C ALA A 521 28.88 16.07 5.41
N ILE A 522 27.78 16.75 5.13
CA ILE A 522 27.60 17.54 3.92
C ILE A 522 27.96 18.99 4.19
N THR A 523 29.04 19.46 3.56
CA THR A 523 29.45 20.86 3.58
C THR A 523 29.44 21.36 2.14
N ARG A 524 28.52 22.27 1.81
CA ARG A 524 28.33 22.75 0.44
C ARG A 524 28.54 24.26 0.38
N ASP A 525 29.74 24.66 -0.07
CA ASP A 525 30.04 26.06 -0.35
C ASP A 525 29.35 26.49 -1.66
N PRO A 526 28.40 27.44 -1.65
CA PRO A 526 27.73 27.97 -2.85
C PRO A 526 28.68 28.55 -3.90
N ASP A 527 29.87 29.00 -3.50
CA ASP A 527 30.85 29.61 -4.41
C ASP A 527 31.72 28.55 -5.13
N ILE A 528 31.67 27.29 -4.69
CA ILE A 528 32.31 26.17 -5.40
C ILE A 528 31.37 25.69 -6.52
N PRO A 529 31.85 25.67 -7.79
CA PRO A 529 31.04 25.20 -8.91
C PRO A 529 30.62 23.75 -8.78
N GLU A 530 29.40 23.47 -9.21
CA GLU A 530 28.90 22.10 -9.35
C GLU A 530 29.64 21.37 -10.47
N GLN A 531 29.93 20.11 -10.24
CA GLN A 531 30.59 19.20 -11.17
C GLN A 531 29.52 18.44 -11.98
N GLU A 532 29.85 18.10 -13.22
CA GLU A 532 28.99 17.28 -14.06
C GLU A 532 28.79 15.89 -13.44
N ARG A 533 27.61 15.30 -13.68
CA ARG A 533 27.29 13.96 -13.21
C ARG A 533 28.26 12.93 -13.84
N PRO A 534 28.90 12.06 -13.03
CA PRO A 534 29.72 10.98 -13.55
C PRO A 534 28.96 10.03 -14.49
N SER A 535 29.69 9.43 -15.44
CA SER A 535 29.12 8.52 -16.44
C SER A 535 28.49 7.28 -15.80
N SER A 536 27.38 6.80 -16.35
CA SER A 536 26.77 5.51 -15.96
C SER A 536 27.66 4.29 -16.20
N SER A 537 28.78 4.45 -16.91
CA SER A 537 29.80 3.40 -17.06
C SER A 537 30.54 3.08 -15.76
N LEU A 538 30.33 3.84 -14.69
CA LEU A 538 30.95 3.60 -13.37
C LEU A 538 30.24 2.54 -12.51
N TRP A 539 29.10 2.03 -12.95
CA TRP A 539 28.33 1.03 -12.21
C TRP A 539 28.98 -0.36 -12.17
N ASP A 540 29.97 -0.62 -13.04
CA ASP A 540 30.79 -1.84 -13.06
C ASP A 540 31.72 -1.98 -11.85
N ARG A 541 31.82 -0.95 -11.00
CA ARG A 541 32.65 -0.95 -9.80
C ARG A 541 32.07 -1.82 -8.70
N VAL A 542 32.96 -2.53 -8.01
CA VAL A 542 32.65 -3.34 -6.83
C VAL A 542 33.42 -2.83 -5.63
N GLN A 543 32.89 -3.05 -4.42
CA GLN A 543 33.67 -2.89 -3.20
C GLN A 543 34.70 -4.01 -3.15
N LEU A 544 35.96 -3.70 -3.48
CA LEU A 544 36.94 -4.72 -3.79
C LEU A 544 37.30 -5.58 -2.57
N GLY A 545 37.40 -4.97 -1.38
CA GLY A 545 37.66 -5.74 -0.15
C GLY A 545 36.53 -6.68 0.31
N LEU A 546 35.34 -6.61 -0.31
CA LEU A 546 34.28 -7.62 -0.13
C LEU A 546 34.41 -8.80 -1.10
N CYS A 547 35.34 -8.76 -2.06
CA CYS A 547 35.56 -9.84 -3.01
C CYS A 547 36.35 -11.02 -2.41
N GLY A 548 36.24 -12.18 -3.05
CA GLY A 548 36.95 -13.38 -2.65
C GLY A 548 38.44 -13.30 -2.95
N LYS A 549 39.24 -14.02 -2.15
CA LYS A 549 40.71 -14.08 -2.25
C LYS A 549 41.25 -14.27 -3.67
N LYS A 550 40.56 -15.05 -4.51
CA LYS A 550 40.98 -15.29 -5.90
C LYS A 550 41.07 -14.01 -6.75
N VAL A 551 40.25 -12.99 -6.48
CA VAL A 551 40.33 -11.70 -7.17
C VAL A 551 41.63 -11.00 -6.76
N HIS A 552 41.89 -10.92 -5.46
CA HIS A 552 43.09 -10.30 -4.92
C HIS A 552 44.37 -11.01 -5.38
N ASP A 553 44.41 -12.34 -5.34
CA ASP A 553 45.55 -13.14 -5.83
C ASP A 553 45.79 -12.89 -7.32
N ALA A 554 44.74 -12.88 -8.14
CA ALA A 554 44.88 -12.64 -9.58
C ALA A 554 45.42 -11.24 -9.91
N ILE A 555 44.96 -10.22 -9.16
CA ILE A 555 45.49 -8.85 -9.28
C ILE A 555 46.95 -8.82 -8.82
N TYR A 556 47.28 -9.41 -7.67
CA TYR A 556 48.64 -9.43 -7.14
C TYR A 556 49.62 -10.08 -8.14
N ASP A 557 49.27 -11.25 -8.68
CA ASP A 557 50.11 -12.01 -9.60
C ASP A 557 50.28 -11.32 -10.96
N SER A 558 49.27 -10.56 -11.41
CA SER A 558 49.23 -10.02 -12.77
C SER A 558 49.52 -8.51 -12.85
N CYS A 559 49.42 -7.79 -11.73
CA CYS A 559 49.47 -6.33 -11.66
C CYS A 559 50.56 -5.83 -10.68
N ASP A 560 51.78 -6.36 -10.76
CA ASP A 560 52.95 -5.92 -9.97
C ASP A 560 52.74 -5.97 -8.45
N GLU A 561 52.19 -7.08 -7.95
CA GLU A 561 52.12 -7.35 -6.50
C GLU A 561 51.27 -6.31 -5.73
N VAL A 562 50.29 -5.68 -6.39
CA VAL A 562 49.37 -4.70 -5.76
C VAL A 562 48.41 -5.41 -4.80
N GLU A 563 48.53 -5.09 -3.51
CA GLU A 563 47.65 -5.58 -2.45
C GLU A 563 46.31 -4.82 -2.44
N THR A 564 45.21 -5.55 -2.61
CA THR A 564 43.87 -4.96 -2.82
C THR A 564 42.82 -5.37 -1.77
N ASP A 565 43.19 -6.12 -0.73
CA ASP A 565 42.26 -6.66 0.27
C ASP A 565 41.47 -5.60 1.06
N GLY A 566 42.02 -4.39 1.18
CA GLY A 566 41.40 -3.24 1.87
C GLY A 566 40.89 -2.16 0.93
N TRP A 567 40.86 -2.39 -0.38
CA TRP A 567 40.49 -1.36 -1.34
C TRP A 567 38.98 -1.13 -1.37
N GLY A 568 38.63 0.13 -1.59
CA GLY A 568 37.26 0.59 -1.75
C GLY A 568 36.66 0.25 -3.13
N VAL A 569 35.78 1.12 -3.62
CA VAL A 569 35.12 0.91 -4.91
C VAL A 569 36.10 0.99 -6.06
N THR A 570 36.19 -0.08 -6.83
CA THR A 570 37.26 -0.30 -7.82
C THR A 570 36.73 -0.92 -9.11
N ARG A 571 37.27 -0.47 -10.26
CA ARG A 571 37.20 -1.16 -11.56
C ARG A 571 38.58 -1.38 -12.18
N MET A 572 38.66 -2.09 -13.31
CA MET A 572 39.91 -2.46 -13.95
C MET A 572 40.81 -1.26 -14.30
N SER A 573 40.24 -0.12 -14.72
CA SER A 573 41.05 1.08 -15.01
C SER A 573 41.79 1.62 -13.80
N ASP A 574 41.22 1.45 -12.61
CA ASP A 574 41.79 1.98 -11.38
C ASP A 574 42.94 1.10 -10.91
N ILE A 575 42.81 -0.21 -11.09
CA ILE A 575 43.87 -1.19 -10.87
C ILE A 575 45.06 -0.89 -11.77
N TRP A 576 44.82 -0.66 -13.07
CA TRP A 576 45.89 -0.22 -13.99
C TRP A 576 46.54 1.06 -13.45
N LYS A 577 45.76 2.10 -13.18
CA LYS A 577 46.28 3.40 -12.72
C LYS A 577 47.16 3.24 -11.48
N ALA A 578 46.77 2.38 -10.54
CA ALA A 578 47.51 2.10 -9.33
C ALA A 578 48.74 1.21 -9.53
N SER A 579 48.71 0.22 -10.44
CA SER A 579 49.88 -0.63 -10.71
C SER A 579 50.99 0.09 -11.48
N GLY A 580 50.66 1.16 -12.20
CA GLY A 580 51.64 1.93 -12.99
C GLY A 580 52.15 1.19 -14.23
N THR A 581 51.58 0.03 -14.56
CA THR A 581 51.92 -0.81 -15.73
C THR A 581 50.68 -1.11 -16.55
N ARG A 582 50.85 -1.69 -17.76
CA ARG A 582 49.71 -2.18 -18.55
C ARG A 582 49.21 -3.52 -17.99
N CYS A 583 48.82 -3.55 -16.71
CA CYS A 583 48.19 -4.74 -16.16
C CYS A 583 46.94 -5.08 -16.98
N ARG A 584 46.84 -6.33 -17.43
CA ARG A 584 45.68 -6.81 -18.19
C ARG A 584 45.28 -8.19 -17.74
N LEU A 585 44.15 -8.25 -17.03
CA LEU A 585 43.46 -9.49 -16.72
C LEU A 585 42.62 -9.88 -17.95
N SER A 586 43.05 -10.88 -18.71
CA SER A 586 42.36 -11.31 -19.93
C SER A 586 41.87 -12.76 -19.90
N ASN A 587 42.34 -13.59 -18.96
CA ASN A 587 41.85 -14.96 -18.79
C ASN A 587 42.19 -15.50 -17.38
N PRO A 588 41.27 -15.44 -16.41
CA PRO A 588 39.97 -14.75 -16.50
C PRO A 588 40.14 -13.23 -16.63
N SER A 589 39.16 -12.56 -17.24
CA SER A 589 39.10 -11.09 -17.20
C SER A 589 38.73 -10.58 -15.81
N PHE A 590 38.89 -9.27 -15.57
CA PHE A 590 38.45 -8.69 -14.30
C PHE A 590 36.93 -8.85 -14.10
N ASP A 591 36.15 -8.67 -15.16
CA ASP A 591 34.70 -8.85 -15.15
C ASP A 591 34.33 -10.31 -14.81
N ASP A 592 35.04 -11.29 -15.38
CA ASP A 592 34.84 -12.72 -15.04
C ASP A 592 35.15 -13.00 -13.56
N LEU A 593 36.19 -12.35 -13.03
CA LEU A 593 36.58 -12.46 -11.62
C LEU A 593 35.53 -11.81 -10.71
N GLN A 594 35.04 -10.62 -11.06
CA GLN A 594 33.97 -9.93 -10.32
C GLN A 594 32.72 -10.79 -10.25
N GLN A 595 32.24 -11.26 -11.40
CA GLN A 595 31.02 -12.06 -11.49
C GLN A 595 31.13 -13.37 -10.70
N SER A 596 32.31 -13.98 -10.68
CA SER A 596 32.53 -15.26 -10.00
C SER A 596 32.78 -15.13 -8.50
N TYR A 597 33.36 -14.02 -8.04
CA TYR A 597 33.96 -13.95 -6.70
C TYR A 597 33.63 -12.71 -5.87
N CYS A 598 32.88 -11.74 -6.41
CA CYS A 598 32.47 -10.56 -5.63
C CYS A 598 31.00 -10.61 -5.19
N GLY A 599 30.11 -11.29 -5.93
CA GLY A 599 28.66 -11.23 -5.70
C GLY A 599 28.12 -11.94 -4.45
N ASP A 600 28.90 -12.78 -3.79
CA ASP A 600 28.42 -13.50 -2.61
C ASP A 600 28.14 -12.57 -1.42
N CYS A 601 28.86 -11.44 -1.31
CA CYS A 601 28.76 -10.51 -0.18
C CYS A 601 28.27 -9.09 -0.55
N GLN A 602 27.96 -8.81 -1.81
CA GLN A 602 27.45 -7.51 -2.28
C GLN A 602 26.62 -7.68 -3.56
N ALA A 603 25.84 -6.67 -3.93
CA ALA A 603 25.20 -6.59 -5.24
C ALA A 603 26.22 -6.29 -6.34
N LEU A 604 25.94 -6.73 -7.56
CA LEU A 604 26.67 -6.43 -8.79
C LEU A 604 25.77 -5.65 -9.76
N ASP A 605 26.36 -4.96 -10.75
CA ASP A 605 25.57 -4.24 -11.76
C ASP A 605 24.59 -5.16 -12.51
N ASP A 606 25.03 -6.39 -12.77
CA ASP A 606 24.22 -7.43 -13.40
C ASP A 606 22.97 -7.80 -12.61
N ASP A 607 22.93 -7.60 -11.29
CA ASP A 607 21.73 -7.83 -10.49
C ASP A 607 20.59 -6.89 -10.91
N TYR A 608 20.92 -5.66 -11.35
CA TYR A 608 19.96 -4.65 -11.83
C TYR A 608 19.73 -4.67 -13.36
N SER A 609 20.55 -5.40 -14.11
CA SER A 609 20.49 -5.42 -15.57
C SER A 609 19.11 -5.90 -16.08
N GLY A 610 18.46 -5.08 -16.92
CA GLY A 610 17.13 -5.38 -17.44
C GLY A 610 15.97 -5.18 -16.47
N CYS A 611 16.21 -4.51 -15.32
CA CYS A 611 15.19 -4.17 -14.32
C CYS A 611 14.89 -2.67 -14.22
N GLY A 612 15.57 -1.83 -15.01
CA GLY A 612 15.52 -0.37 -14.89
C GLY A 612 14.16 0.30 -15.11
N THR A 613 13.18 -0.41 -15.68
CA THR A 613 11.79 0.06 -15.89
C THR A 613 10.85 -0.31 -14.73
N THR A 614 11.42 -0.76 -13.62
CA THR A 614 10.67 -1.17 -12.41
C THR A 614 11.48 -0.80 -11.19
N TYR A 615 12.78 -1.08 -11.21
CA TYR A 615 13.69 -0.69 -10.15
C TYR A 615 14.92 0.01 -10.72
N ASN A 616 15.10 1.25 -10.30
CA ASN A 616 16.32 2.01 -10.47
C ASN A 616 17.39 1.56 -9.46
N ARG A 617 18.64 1.89 -9.76
CA ARG A 617 19.75 1.88 -8.79
C ARG A 617 19.59 3.11 -7.89
N GLY A 618 18.68 3.04 -6.93
CA GLY A 618 18.34 4.14 -6.05
C GLY A 618 19.50 4.46 -5.12
N HIS A 619 20.06 5.65 -5.22
CA HIS A 619 21.19 6.04 -4.39
C HIS A 619 20.74 6.28 -2.95
N ILE A 620 21.54 5.80 -2.00
CA ILE A 620 21.34 6.12 -0.58
C ILE A 620 22.04 7.44 -0.26
N ASN A 621 23.32 7.58 -0.60
CA ASN A 621 23.98 8.89 -0.67
C ASN A 621 23.97 9.40 -2.12
N PRO A 622 23.13 10.37 -2.48
CA PRO A 622 22.92 10.75 -3.88
C PRO A 622 24.03 11.63 -4.45
N ASN A 623 24.33 11.42 -5.73
CA ASN A 623 25.26 12.25 -6.50
C ASN A 623 24.89 13.74 -6.46
N ALA A 624 23.60 14.08 -6.56
CA ALA A 624 23.14 15.47 -6.66
C ALA A 624 23.50 16.31 -5.41
N ILE A 625 23.48 15.71 -4.22
CA ILE A 625 23.85 16.42 -2.99
C ILE A 625 25.38 16.57 -2.87
N ASN A 626 26.13 15.66 -3.49
CA ASN A 626 27.59 15.62 -3.41
C ASN A 626 28.29 16.28 -4.61
N ASN A 627 27.55 16.97 -5.49
CA ASN A 627 28.05 17.53 -6.75
C ASN A 627 29.09 18.66 -6.65
N LYS A 628 29.68 18.90 -5.47
CA LYS A 628 30.76 19.87 -5.23
C LYS A 628 32.10 19.21 -4.87
N ASP A 629 32.13 17.88 -4.76
CA ASP A 629 33.34 17.09 -4.54
C ASP A 629 33.33 15.89 -5.51
N ALA A 630 34.23 15.93 -6.50
CA ALA A 630 34.31 14.91 -7.54
C ALA A 630 34.63 13.50 -7.00
N ASP A 631 35.47 13.41 -5.96
CA ASP A 631 35.80 12.11 -5.36
C ASP A 631 34.57 11.51 -4.66
N VAL A 632 33.78 12.35 -3.99
CA VAL A 632 32.54 11.91 -3.33
C VAL A 632 31.49 11.51 -4.34
N GLN A 633 31.30 12.30 -5.42
CA GLN A 633 30.41 11.93 -6.53
C GLN A 633 30.79 10.58 -7.13
N ASP A 634 32.07 10.39 -7.45
CA ASP A 634 32.56 9.12 -7.95
C ASP A 634 32.25 8.01 -6.94
N GLY A 635 32.44 8.21 -5.64
CA GLY A 635 32.08 7.23 -4.62
C GLY A 635 30.58 6.86 -4.60
N THR A 636 29.69 7.78 -4.97
CA THR A 636 28.23 7.55 -4.92
C THR A 636 27.74 6.49 -5.92
N PHE A 637 28.46 6.30 -7.04
CA PHE A 637 28.15 5.29 -8.06
C PHE A 637 28.76 3.93 -7.70
N SER A 638 28.23 3.31 -6.66
CA SER A 638 28.68 2.02 -6.12
C SER A 638 27.50 1.12 -5.74
N MET A 639 27.64 -0.18 -5.95
CA MET A 639 26.57 -1.15 -5.60
C MET A 639 26.31 -1.25 -4.10
N ILE A 640 27.29 -0.84 -3.27
CA ILE A 640 27.15 -0.76 -1.81
C ILE A 640 26.58 0.58 -1.34
N ASN A 641 26.18 1.48 -2.24
CA ASN A 641 25.46 2.73 -1.93
C ASN A 641 24.09 2.79 -2.63
N VAL A 642 23.57 1.64 -3.08
CA VAL A 642 22.28 1.58 -3.78
C VAL A 642 21.40 0.46 -3.25
N ALA A 643 20.10 0.67 -3.36
CA ALA A 643 19.10 -0.37 -3.19
C ALA A 643 18.08 -0.30 -4.35
N PRO A 644 17.30 -1.38 -4.60
CA PRO A 644 16.20 -1.35 -5.54
C PRO A 644 15.18 -0.27 -5.18
N GLN A 645 15.11 0.78 -5.99
CA GLN A 645 14.13 1.85 -5.80
C GLN A 645 13.14 1.82 -6.94
N ASP A 646 11.85 1.81 -6.62
CA ASP A 646 10.80 1.93 -7.62
C ASP A 646 11.08 3.14 -8.53
N ASP A 647 10.96 2.96 -9.85
CA ASP A 647 11.43 3.96 -10.81
C ASP A 647 10.60 5.23 -10.79
N ASP A 648 9.30 5.11 -10.57
CA ASP A 648 8.39 6.23 -10.36
C ASP A 648 8.65 6.89 -9.00
N PHE A 649 8.82 6.12 -7.92
CA PHE A 649 9.17 6.69 -6.60
C PHE A 649 10.47 7.50 -6.62
N ASN A 650 11.51 6.96 -7.25
CA ASN A 650 12.81 7.61 -7.39
C ASN A 650 12.71 8.98 -8.08
N GLN A 651 11.93 9.06 -9.17
CA GLN A 651 11.85 10.24 -10.04
C GLN A 651 10.77 11.24 -9.61
N CYS A 652 9.60 10.76 -9.21
CA CYS A 652 8.46 11.60 -8.85
C CYS A 652 8.66 12.26 -7.50
N VAL A 653 9.10 11.49 -6.51
CA VAL A 653 8.92 11.77 -5.08
C VAL A 653 10.26 11.99 -4.40
N TRP A 654 11.19 11.04 -4.55
CA TRP A 654 12.44 11.05 -3.83
C TRP A 654 13.40 12.16 -4.29
N GLN A 655 13.58 12.32 -5.60
CA GLN A 655 14.50 13.31 -6.19
C GLN A 655 14.25 14.77 -5.70
N PRO A 656 13.02 15.29 -5.65
CA PRO A 656 12.75 16.62 -5.08
C PRO A 656 13.18 16.79 -3.62
N TYR A 657 12.99 15.75 -2.77
CA TYR A 657 13.46 15.79 -1.39
C TYR A 657 14.99 15.82 -1.32
N GLU A 658 15.69 15.06 -2.17
CA GLU A 658 17.16 15.11 -2.24
C GLU A 658 17.67 16.49 -2.64
N CYS A 659 17.00 17.13 -3.60
CA CYS A 659 17.29 18.50 -4.02
C CYS A 659 17.10 19.50 -2.87
N ALA A 660 16.00 19.38 -2.10
CA ALA A 660 15.74 20.23 -0.94
C ALA A 660 16.87 20.12 0.10
N VAL A 661 17.36 18.90 0.37
CA VAL A 661 18.48 18.69 1.30
C VAL A 661 19.75 19.37 0.79
N GLY A 662 20.04 19.30 -0.52
CA GLY A 662 21.16 20.03 -1.14
C GLY A 662 21.06 21.54 -0.93
N ARG A 663 19.89 22.13 -1.22
CA ARG A 663 19.63 23.57 -1.00
C ARG A 663 19.73 23.95 0.48
N LYS A 664 19.29 23.09 1.39
CA LYS A 664 19.39 23.32 2.84
C LYS A 664 20.83 23.31 3.32
N ALA A 665 21.67 22.43 2.80
CA ALA A 665 23.09 22.42 3.10
C ALA A 665 23.81 23.69 2.57
N ASP A 666 23.42 24.20 1.40
CA ASP A 666 23.90 25.51 0.91
C ASP A 666 23.46 26.66 1.85
N GLU A 667 22.23 26.62 2.36
CA GLU A 667 21.72 27.60 3.33
C GLU A 667 22.48 27.55 4.66
N VAL A 668 22.71 26.35 5.20
CA VAL A 668 23.51 26.11 6.42
C VAL A 668 24.90 26.70 6.27
N TYR A 669 25.57 26.46 5.14
CA TYR A 669 26.89 27.02 4.87
C TYR A 669 26.88 28.55 4.86
N LYS A 670 25.94 29.17 4.10
CA LYS A 670 25.81 30.64 4.01
C LYS A 670 25.57 31.28 5.37
N ASN A 671 24.68 30.70 6.17
CA ASN A 671 24.32 31.23 7.48
C ASN A 671 25.51 31.14 8.44
N ALA A 672 26.23 30.02 8.42
CA ALA A 672 27.43 29.84 9.23
C ALA A 672 28.56 30.80 8.85
N GLU A 673 28.84 30.97 7.55
CA GLU A 673 29.82 31.94 7.06
C GLU A 673 29.46 33.38 7.46
N LYS A 674 28.19 33.77 7.26
CA LYS A 674 27.71 35.11 7.65
C LYS A 674 27.84 35.36 9.15
N ALA A 675 27.64 34.34 9.97
CA ALA A 675 27.77 34.42 11.42
C ALA A 675 29.23 34.29 11.91
N GLY A 676 30.18 33.97 11.03
CA GLY A 676 31.57 33.66 11.39
C GLY A 676 31.67 32.42 12.27
N SER A 677 30.86 31.40 11.98
CA SER A 677 30.83 30.09 12.64
C SER A 677 31.51 29.01 11.79
N ASN A 678 32.10 28.02 12.45
CA ASN A 678 32.60 26.81 11.81
C ASN A 678 31.51 25.74 11.62
N SER A 679 30.28 25.96 12.12
CA SER A 679 29.17 25.01 12.01
C SER A 679 28.52 25.06 10.63
N LYS A 680 29.24 24.58 9.61
CA LYS A 680 28.87 24.63 8.19
C LYS A 680 28.35 23.30 7.63
N THR A 681 28.31 22.28 8.49
CA THR A 681 28.09 20.89 8.08
C THR A 681 26.70 20.43 8.47
N LEU A 682 25.97 19.89 7.50
CA LEU A 682 24.71 19.17 7.71
C LEU A 682 25.00 17.67 7.75
N TYR A 683 24.66 17.01 8.85
CA TYR A 683 24.82 15.55 8.98
C TYR A 683 23.56 14.87 8.47
N VAL A 684 23.72 13.93 7.56
CA VAL A 684 22.62 13.25 6.89
C VAL A 684 22.81 11.75 6.98
N ILE A 685 21.79 11.05 7.46
CA ILE A 685 21.71 9.60 7.42
C ILE A 685 20.54 9.22 6.52
N THR A 686 20.82 8.50 5.44
CA THR A 686 19.79 7.98 4.52
C THR A 686 19.82 6.46 4.60
N GLY A 687 18.68 5.80 4.59
CA GLY A 687 18.63 4.35 4.66
C GLY A 687 17.38 3.73 4.09
N THR A 688 17.29 2.43 4.30
CA THR A 688 16.16 1.62 3.87
C THR A 688 15.47 1.00 5.08
N LYS A 689 14.20 0.63 4.95
CA LYS A 689 13.49 -0.21 5.93
C LYS A 689 12.81 -1.34 5.17
N LEU A 690 13.03 -2.59 5.60
CA LEU A 690 12.34 -3.73 5.02
C LEU A 690 10.83 -3.64 5.32
N GLY A 691 10.01 -4.07 4.36
CA GLY A 691 8.58 -4.25 4.61
C GLY A 691 8.30 -5.50 5.45
N GLN A 692 7.02 -5.79 5.69
CA GLN A 692 6.59 -7.00 6.41
C GLN A 692 7.06 -8.30 5.73
N HIS A 693 7.27 -8.25 4.42
CA HIS A 693 7.82 -9.35 3.62
C HIS A 693 8.97 -8.83 2.75
N THR A 694 10.10 -9.53 2.77
CA THR A 694 11.24 -9.22 1.90
C THR A 694 11.08 -9.89 0.54
N THR A 695 11.08 -9.10 -0.52
CA THR A 695 11.27 -9.57 -1.90
C THR A 695 12.71 -9.32 -2.33
N TRP A 696 13.17 -10.05 -3.34
CA TRP A 696 14.58 -10.11 -3.74
C TRP A 696 14.75 -9.90 -5.22
N MET A 697 15.41 -8.82 -5.64
CA MET A 697 15.76 -8.61 -7.02
C MET A 697 16.67 -9.70 -7.54
N LYS A 698 16.17 -10.43 -8.55
CA LYS A 698 16.78 -11.64 -9.13
C LYS A 698 17.18 -12.69 -8.08
N GLY A 699 16.53 -12.69 -6.92
CA GLY A 699 16.88 -13.57 -5.81
C GLY A 699 18.17 -13.20 -5.11
N ARG A 700 18.76 -12.03 -5.36
CA ARG A 700 20.05 -11.65 -4.78
C ARG A 700 19.99 -10.40 -3.93
N VAL A 701 19.26 -9.38 -4.34
CA VAL A 701 19.30 -8.06 -3.69
C VAL A 701 17.95 -7.76 -3.07
N ALA A 702 17.85 -7.53 -1.76
CA ALA A 702 16.58 -7.26 -1.13
C ALA A 702 15.96 -5.96 -1.66
N ILE A 703 14.64 -5.98 -1.91
CA ILE A 703 13.87 -4.80 -2.29
C ILE A 703 13.27 -4.23 -1.00
N PRO A 704 13.68 -3.03 -0.58
CA PRO A 704 13.17 -2.42 0.65
C PRO A 704 11.71 -1.98 0.47
N GLY A 705 10.95 -2.00 1.56
CA GLY A 705 9.57 -1.50 1.56
C GLY A 705 9.50 0.03 1.67
N TYR A 706 10.53 0.66 2.24
CA TYR A 706 10.60 2.10 2.44
C TYR A 706 12.01 2.63 2.25
N TYR A 707 12.09 3.87 1.76
CA TYR A 707 13.28 4.71 1.84
C TYR A 707 13.05 5.79 2.90
N TRP A 708 14.12 6.18 3.58
CA TRP A 708 14.05 7.21 4.61
C TRP A 708 15.33 8.04 4.69
N LYS A 709 15.23 9.26 5.19
CA LYS A 709 16.35 10.18 5.39
C LYS A 709 16.15 11.03 6.65
N ALA A 710 17.19 11.16 7.44
CA ALA A 710 17.22 11.98 8.64
C ALA A 710 18.37 12.98 8.58
N LEU A 711 18.11 14.19 9.04
CA LEU A 711 19.04 15.31 9.04
C LEU A 711 19.28 15.77 10.47
N CYS A 712 20.53 16.13 10.77
CA CYS A 712 20.90 16.84 11.98
C CYS A 712 21.86 17.99 11.63
N TYR A 713 21.49 19.19 12.07
CA TYR A 713 22.39 20.34 12.12
C TYR A 713 22.67 20.68 13.58
N PRO A 714 23.92 20.56 14.07
CA PRO A 714 24.24 20.79 15.48
C PRO A 714 24.21 22.27 15.89
N GLY A 715 24.20 23.20 14.94
CA GLY A 715 24.19 24.64 15.24
C GLY A 715 25.50 25.17 15.84
N ASP A 716 25.45 26.42 16.24
CA ASP A 716 26.44 27.15 17.01
C ASP A 716 25.70 28.30 17.73
N GLU A 717 25.13 27.99 18.89
CA GLU A 717 24.30 28.94 19.64
C GLU A 717 25.07 30.21 20.01
N SER A 718 26.40 30.12 20.19
CA SER A 718 27.25 31.29 20.47
C SER A 718 27.27 32.31 19.34
N LYS A 719 26.91 31.86 18.13
CA LYS A 719 26.79 32.65 16.90
C LYS A 719 25.34 32.85 16.46
N GLY A 720 24.37 32.43 17.29
CA GLY A 720 22.94 32.54 17.00
C GLY A 720 22.41 31.52 16.00
N LEU A 721 23.15 30.43 15.75
CA LEU A 721 22.73 29.35 14.86
C LEU A 721 22.12 28.23 15.70
N ARG A 722 20.80 28.05 15.63
CA ARG A 722 20.08 27.04 16.42
C ARG A 722 20.22 25.64 15.81
N PRO A 723 20.33 24.59 16.65
CA PRO A 723 20.29 23.21 16.16
C PRO A 723 18.89 22.88 15.62
N PHE A 724 18.84 22.07 14.56
CA PHE A 724 17.59 21.53 14.03
C PHE A 724 17.78 20.11 13.51
N GLY A 725 16.68 19.37 13.40
CA GLY A 725 16.65 18.03 12.81
C GLY A 725 15.28 17.68 12.26
N VAL A 726 15.25 16.79 11.28
CA VAL A 726 14.02 16.28 10.66
C VAL A 726 14.28 14.89 10.11
N GLY A 727 13.27 14.02 10.16
CA GLY A 727 13.30 12.73 9.49
C GLY A 727 12.10 12.59 8.56
N PHE A 728 12.32 11.99 7.39
CA PHE A 728 11.25 11.74 6.44
C PHE A 728 11.39 10.38 5.77
N TYR A 729 10.26 9.77 5.40
CA TYR A 729 10.22 8.48 4.72
C TYR A 729 9.09 8.39 3.70
N GLY A 730 9.23 7.46 2.76
CA GLY A 730 8.20 7.14 1.78
C GLY A 730 8.19 5.65 1.45
N PRO A 731 7.00 5.07 1.15
CA PRO A 731 6.92 3.70 0.69
C PRO A 731 7.52 3.58 -0.71
N ASN A 732 8.30 2.52 -0.94
CA ASN A 732 9.04 2.31 -2.18
C ASN A 732 8.13 1.74 -3.29
N ILE A 733 7.08 2.48 -3.62
CA ILE A 733 6.06 2.15 -4.62
C ILE A 733 5.60 3.45 -5.30
N ASP A 734 5.52 3.45 -6.62
CA ASP A 734 4.95 4.50 -7.47
C ASP A 734 5.32 5.95 -7.05
N CYS A 735 4.56 6.94 -7.51
CA CYS A 735 4.67 8.32 -7.03
C CYS A 735 3.96 8.51 -5.68
N SER A 736 4.26 7.66 -4.68
CA SER A 736 3.66 7.67 -3.34
C SER A 736 3.99 8.94 -2.52
N THR A 737 3.32 9.11 -1.38
CA THR A 737 3.49 10.29 -0.52
C THR A 737 4.64 10.13 0.46
N MET A 738 5.39 11.21 0.69
CA MET A 738 6.39 11.32 1.75
C MET A 738 5.75 11.73 3.07
N THR A 739 6.28 11.22 4.16
CA THR A 739 5.92 11.64 5.52
C THR A 739 7.13 12.28 6.17
N SER A 740 7.04 13.57 6.48
CA SER A 740 8.07 14.33 7.19
C SER A 740 7.68 14.57 8.65
N LEU A 741 8.59 14.27 9.57
CA LEU A 741 8.35 14.29 11.00
C LEU A 741 9.53 14.93 11.75
N PRO A 742 9.27 15.57 12.90
CA PRO A 742 10.31 15.80 13.91
C PRO A 742 11.07 14.50 14.23
N LEU A 743 12.36 14.60 14.56
CA LEU A 743 13.25 13.44 14.70
C LEU A 743 12.75 12.39 15.68
N ASP A 744 12.23 12.79 16.84
CA ASP A 744 11.70 11.88 17.87
C ASP A 744 10.55 11.01 17.33
N LYS A 745 9.62 11.62 16.59
CA LYS A 745 8.50 10.89 15.97
C LYS A 745 8.95 10.03 14.81
N PHE A 746 9.92 10.50 14.03
CA PHE A 746 10.52 9.75 12.95
C PHE A 746 11.26 8.50 13.47
N GLU A 747 12.06 8.65 14.52
CA GLU A 747 12.80 7.56 15.16
C GLU A 747 11.86 6.54 15.78
N ALA A 748 10.76 6.98 16.41
CA ALA A 748 9.71 6.09 16.88
C ALA A 748 9.09 5.26 15.73
N TRP A 749 8.92 5.82 14.54
CA TRP A 749 8.51 5.05 13.36
C TRP A 749 9.62 4.10 12.87
N LEU A 750 10.87 4.58 12.81
CA LEU A 750 11.99 3.81 12.28
C LEU A 750 12.28 2.56 13.12
N TYR A 751 12.23 2.71 14.45
CA TYR A 751 12.57 1.67 15.43
C TYR A 751 11.36 1.00 16.08
N ASP A 752 10.18 1.13 15.48
CA ASP A 752 8.93 0.49 15.94
C ASP A 752 8.62 0.80 17.43
N GLY A 753 8.88 2.04 17.85
CA GLY A 753 8.65 2.56 19.19
C GLY A 753 9.77 2.29 20.20
N ALA A 754 10.87 1.65 19.81
CA ALA A 754 12.04 1.51 20.68
C ALA A 754 12.75 2.86 20.89
N ASP A 755 13.28 3.06 22.09
CA ASP A 755 14.04 4.25 22.49
C ASP A 755 15.47 4.18 21.92
N GLU A 756 15.59 4.51 20.64
CA GLU A 756 16.82 4.45 19.86
C GLU A 756 16.94 5.72 19.01
N HIS A 757 18.17 6.24 18.88
CA HIS A 757 18.43 7.50 18.19
C HIS A 757 19.40 7.33 17.02
N LEU A 758 19.18 8.08 15.95
CA LEU A 758 20.06 8.16 14.78
C LEU A 758 21.25 9.10 14.99
N PHE A 759 21.12 10.07 15.89
CA PHE A 759 22.19 11.00 16.25
C PHE A 759 22.57 10.92 17.74
N PRO A 760 22.83 9.71 18.28
CA PRO A 760 23.10 9.51 19.70
C PRO A 760 24.31 10.33 20.17
N GLY A 761 24.30 10.80 21.42
CA GLY A 761 25.40 11.60 21.96
C GLY A 761 25.53 13.01 21.36
N SER A 762 24.64 13.41 20.45
CA SER A 762 24.59 14.76 19.87
C SER A 762 23.45 15.60 20.44
N VAL A 763 23.44 16.89 20.09
CA VAL A 763 22.31 17.79 20.40
C VAL A 763 21.00 17.34 19.76
N CYS A 764 21.06 16.66 18.60
CA CYS A 764 19.88 16.17 17.87
C CYS A 764 19.28 14.88 18.46
N ALA A 765 19.94 14.24 19.43
CA ALA A 765 19.30 13.17 20.21
C ALA A 765 18.22 13.72 21.16
N GLY A 766 18.30 15.00 21.50
CA GLY A 766 17.30 15.71 22.30
C GLY A 766 16.33 16.53 21.46
N PRO A 767 15.37 17.22 22.10
CA PRO A 767 14.45 18.11 21.41
C PRO A 767 15.22 19.26 20.75
N VAL A 768 15.16 19.30 19.42
CA VAL A 768 15.71 20.37 18.56
C VAL A 768 14.61 20.93 17.67
N ASP A 769 14.89 22.04 16.98
CA ASP A 769 13.92 22.56 16.02
C ASP A 769 13.65 21.56 14.91
N ASN A 770 12.40 21.52 14.46
CA ASN A 770 12.06 20.81 13.23
C ASN A 770 12.35 21.71 12.02
N TRP A 771 12.54 21.10 10.84
CA TRP A 771 12.46 21.83 9.59
C TRP A 771 11.00 22.08 9.23
N GLU A 772 10.40 23.10 9.84
CA GLU A 772 9.04 23.51 9.54
C GLU A 772 8.88 23.95 8.07
N GLY A 773 7.83 23.45 7.41
CA GLY A 773 7.54 23.75 6.01
C GLY A 773 8.39 23.00 4.99
N LEU A 774 9.11 21.94 5.37
CA LEU A 774 9.88 21.09 4.44
C LEU A 774 9.02 20.67 3.24
N ASP A 775 7.85 20.08 3.46
CA ASP A 775 7.03 19.52 2.38
C ASP A 775 6.53 20.62 1.42
N ALA A 776 6.16 21.79 1.97
CA ALA A 776 5.78 22.95 1.18
C ALA A 776 6.96 23.50 0.36
N HIS A 777 8.16 23.53 0.95
CA HIS A 777 9.37 23.92 0.24
C HIS A 777 9.73 22.94 -0.87
N VAL A 778 9.64 21.63 -0.61
CA VAL A 778 9.84 20.59 -1.64
C VAL A 778 8.84 20.79 -2.79
N ALA A 779 7.58 21.06 -2.47
CA ALA A 779 6.55 21.30 -3.47
C ALA A 779 6.83 22.53 -4.35
N GLU A 780 7.39 23.59 -3.76
CA GLU A 780 7.80 24.80 -4.48
C GLU A 780 8.94 24.53 -5.46
N ILE A 781 9.97 23.78 -5.04
CA ILE A 781 11.21 23.59 -5.83
C ILE A 781 11.17 22.39 -6.77
N ALA A 782 10.12 21.57 -6.66
CA ALA A 782 9.91 20.33 -7.37
C ALA A 782 10.23 20.37 -8.86
N HIS A 783 9.67 21.35 -9.55
CA HIS A 783 9.82 21.52 -11.00
C HIS A 783 11.28 21.70 -11.38
N ASP A 784 11.96 22.63 -10.69
CA ASP A 784 13.38 22.95 -10.92
C ASP A 784 14.30 21.78 -10.59
N CYS A 785 13.90 20.92 -9.66
CA CYS A 785 14.71 19.81 -9.17
C CYS A 785 14.58 18.54 -10.02
N ARG A 786 13.63 18.49 -10.97
CA ARG A 786 13.47 17.36 -11.91
C ARG A 786 14.50 17.45 -13.05
N ASN A 787 14.83 16.33 -13.66
CA ASN A 787 15.74 16.31 -14.83
C ASN A 787 15.07 16.97 -16.05
N GLU A 788 15.84 17.56 -16.97
CA GLU A 788 15.33 18.30 -18.15
C GLU A 788 14.29 17.51 -18.97
N HIS A 789 14.50 16.21 -19.22
CA HIS A 789 13.51 15.37 -19.92
C HIS A 789 12.16 15.27 -19.19
N ILE A 790 12.20 15.26 -17.86
CA ILE A 790 11.01 15.28 -17.01
C ILE A 790 10.42 16.69 -16.99
N GLN A 791 11.24 17.74 -16.88
CA GLN A 791 10.78 19.14 -16.97
C GLN A 791 10.04 19.44 -18.28
N GLU A 792 10.57 19.02 -19.43
CA GLU A 792 9.90 19.13 -20.73
C GLU A 792 8.56 18.37 -20.75
N THR A 793 8.52 17.18 -20.14
CA THR A 793 7.29 16.41 -19.97
C THR A 793 6.29 17.17 -19.08
N CYS A 794 6.78 17.85 -18.05
CA CYS A 794 6.03 18.70 -17.11
C CYS A 794 5.58 20.05 -17.69
N GLU A 795 6.16 20.49 -18.81
CA GLU A 795 5.82 21.75 -19.50
C GLU A 795 4.92 21.52 -20.73
N SER A 796 4.74 20.28 -21.16
CA SER A 796 3.89 19.90 -22.30
C SER A 796 2.39 19.85 -21.96
N SER A 797 1.51 19.85 -22.98
CA SER A 797 0.05 19.67 -22.80
C SER A 797 -0.37 18.28 -22.28
N TRP A 798 0.59 17.39 -21.99
CA TRP A 798 0.42 16.04 -21.43
C TRP A 798 0.80 15.98 -19.93
N ARG A 799 0.62 17.11 -19.24
CA ARG A 799 1.15 17.49 -17.92
C ARG A 799 0.80 16.60 -16.71
N ASP A 800 -0.23 15.76 -16.79
CA ASP A 800 -1.02 15.35 -15.62
C ASP A 800 -0.56 14.09 -14.84
N LYS A 801 0.64 13.49 -15.06
CA LYS A 801 1.01 12.24 -14.35
C LYS A 801 2.39 12.14 -13.68
N ARG A 802 3.45 12.80 -14.16
CA ARG A 802 4.84 12.56 -13.69
C ARG A 802 5.49 13.71 -12.91
N CYS A 803 4.72 14.76 -12.63
CA CYS A 803 5.29 16.08 -12.35
C CYS A 803 4.81 16.72 -11.04
N GLY A 804 3.77 16.18 -10.42
CA GLY A 804 3.33 16.61 -9.08
C GLY A 804 4.33 16.16 -8.03
N THR A 805 4.84 17.09 -7.24
CA THR A 805 5.36 16.77 -5.91
C THR A 805 4.20 16.80 -4.95
N SER A 806 3.96 15.69 -4.27
CA SER A 806 3.01 15.59 -3.17
C SER A 806 3.60 16.32 -1.95
N GLY A 807 3.38 17.63 -1.91
CA GLY A 807 3.18 18.39 -0.67
C GLY A 807 1.70 18.59 -0.45
#